data_AF-A0A4Q2Y2A4-F1
#
_entry.id   AF-A0A4Q2Y2A4-F1
#
_cell.length_a   1.000
_cell.length_b   1.000
_cell.length_c   1.000
_cell.angle_alpha   90.00
_cell.angle_beta   90.00
_cell.angle_gamma   90.00
#
_symmetry.space_group_name_H-M   'P 1'
#
loop_
_entity.id
_entity.type
_entity.pdbx_description
1 polymer ?
#
loop_
_entity_poly.entity_id
_entity_poly.type
_entity_poly.pdbx_seq_one_letter_code
_entity_poly.pdbx_strand_id
1 'polypeptide(L)'
;MKTIFRLLLVSAAASLNLMAQTPEELRKEHNQLYNRGMFRDAVDFYSEKLLPLSDDQSGHDLKNAVMALSRLDAWKEFDALVERSIDTHPANTALLTSAAEAYLNAPHYGRIVAGDFERHQGGYRGFRGRPQAAGQQPEPAVGQDVATSYRDRIRGLQLLQQATARADADLEKLRVWQSMQEALRRSEAWKFQTLTPLGTLPEWGEPGPDGGTEGAPWAGEGPLLYQVPASWDAAANDGERWRFSLAEIVRLAKLVNDPRQELATISERAAFSQSQFSTETLASYGWWQQQDPQRAKGILEMDTLAEDECLAKTSDGVRRFKLPADQHFIALLRSLMADKSYGPSAGDRLVQIFLNRLQPDKAREALERTIADHGPGSSDERKLLLQQITGDWGRFEPTAIVPAGVKPRVPLVFRNATSVKLTVSPVDMEAVLRDTQDYLKGNPREFQWDRVTPSQIAGKLIVKEGEKYIGKVAHEWEEKLSPRDKHRDTRTEFDLPVDTAGAWWVTATMGDVVFHTLVWSVDSVLVENDVAGKKQWWVAEAGGGTPVAGTEIEFFGYRTIYQERKNPLARRLEVVTRTFKRTTDADGKTLLAPGDWDDEYQWIAIARKEGRTTAFHGFAPYSVQTSYLENGNRDLSYGISDRPL
;
A
#
# COMPACT_ATOMS: atom_id res chain seq x y z
N MET A 1 -7.82 -88.97 2.15
CA MET A 1 -6.90 -88.41 1.13
C MET A 1 -7.53 -87.34 0.22
N LYS A 2 -8.53 -86.55 0.67
CA LYS A 2 -9.08 -85.39 -0.06
C LYS A 2 -9.16 -84.10 0.76
N THR A 3 -8.81 -84.16 2.04
CA THR A 3 -8.88 -83.02 2.98
C THR A 3 -7.54 -82.31 3.17
N ILE A 4 -6.43 -82.94 2.79
CA ILE A 4 -5.07 -82.35 2.93
C ILE A 4 -4.73 -81.44 1.74
N PHE A 5 -5.38 -81.62 0.58
CA PHE A 5 -5.12 -80.79 -0.61
C PHE A 5 -5.86 -79.44 -0.61
N ARG A 6 -6.90 -79.27 0.22
CA ARG A 6 -7.62 -77.98 0.36
C ARG A 6 -6.97 -77.03 1.37
N LEU A 7 -6.19 -77.53 2.32
CA LEU A 7 -5.46 -76.67 3.25
C LEU A 7 -4.20 -76.06 2.64
N LEU A 8 -3.55 -76.73 1.68
CA LEU A 8 -2.38 -76.20 0.98
C LEU A 8 -2.71 -75.15 -0.09
N LEU A 9 -3.97 -75.07 -0.54
CA LEU A 9 -4.42 -74.04 -1.49
C LEU A 9 -4.94 -72.77 -0.82
N VAL A 10 -5.22 -72.81 0.49
CA VAL A 10 -5.56 -71.60 1.28
C VAL A 10 -4.32 -71.02 1.95
N SER A 11 -3.29 -71.82 2.24
CA SER A 11 -2.00 -71.33 2.74
C SER A 11 -1.05 -70.80 1.66
N ALA A 12 -1.27 -71.13 0.38
CA ALA A 12 -0.52 -70.54 -0.75
C ALA A 12 -1.14 -69.24 -1.29
N ALA A 13 -2.37 -68.92 -0.90
CA ALA A 13 -3.03 -67.64 -1.24
C ALA A 13 -2.92 -66.59 -0.11
N ALA A 14 -2.38 -66.96 1.06
CA ALA A 14 -2.19 -66.07 2.21
C ALA A 14 -0.76 -65.50 2.33
N SER A 15 0.10 -65.75 1.35
CA SER A 15 1.49 -65.28 1.31
C SER A 15 1.84 -64.45 0.07
N LEU A 16 0.84 -63.91 -0.63
CA LEU A 16 1.02 -62.95 -1.73
C LEU A 16 -0.02 -61.82 -1.57
N ASN A 17 0.40 -60.76 -0.89
CA ASN A 17 -0.15 -59.39 -0.80
C ASN A 17 -0.17 -58.84 0.65
N LEU A 18 1.01 -58.72 1.28
CA LEU A 18 1.26 -57.47 2.00
C LEU A 18 1.43 -56.42 0.89
N MET A 19 0.33 -55.83 0.44
CA MET A 19 0.40 -54.65 -0.43
C MET A 19 0.99 -53.53 0.43
N ALA A 20 2.25 -53.20 0.21
CA ALA A 20 2.78 -51.91 0.65
C ALA A 20 1.81 -50.84 0.13
N GLN A 21 1.34 -49.94 1.02
CA GLN A 21 0.48 -48.84 0.61
C GLN A 21 1.14 -48.13 -0.57
N THR A 22 0.37 -47.88 -1.62
CA THR A 22 0.86 -47.15 -2.79
C THR A 22 1.22 -45.71 -2.40
N PRO A 23 2.15 -45.04 -3.12
CA PRO A 23 2.45 -43.63 -2.88
C PRO A 23 1.22 -42.72 -2.82
N GLU A 24 0.22 -42.97 -3.67
CA GLU A 24 -1.05 -42.23 -3.68
C GLU A 24 -1.88 -42.44 -2.41
N GLU A 25 -1.94 -43.66 -1.89
CA GLU A 25 -2.64 -43.98 -0.64
C GLU A 25 -1.96 -43.29 0.55
N LEU A 26 -0.62 -43.29 0.59
CA LEU A 26 0.14 -42.59 1.62
C LEU A 26 -0.13 -41.07 1.61
N ARG A 27 -0.13 -40.45 0.43
CA ARG A 27 -0.45 -39.02 0.27
C ARG A 27 -1.87 -38.68 0.70
N LYS A 28 -2.82 -39.56 0.37
CA LYS A 28 -4.22 -39.40 0.78
C LYS A 28 -4.37 -39.46 2.30
N GLU A 29 -3.67 -40.39 2.96
CA GLU A 29 -3.66 -40.52 4.42
C GLU A 29 -3.02 -39.27 5.07
N HIS A 30 -1.87 -38.82 4.58
CA HIS A 30 -1.24 -37.56 5.01
C HIS A 30 -2.21 -36.36 4.90
N ASN A 31 -2.90 -36.21 3.77
CA ASN A 31 -3.86 -35.13 3.56
C ASN A 31 -5.06 -35.21 4.51
N GLN A 32 -5.48 -36.42 4.90
CA GLN A 32 -6.53 -36.59 5.92
C GLN A 32 -6.06 -36.14 7.30
N LEU A 33 -4.81 -36.43 7.69
CA LEU A 33 -4.23 -35.94 8.94
C LEU A 33 -4.22 -34.41 8.96
N TYR A 34 -3.73 -33.79 7.88
CA TYR A 34 -3.71 -32.33 7.74
C TYR A 34 -5.11 -31.71 7.82
N ASN A 35 -6.08 -32.23 7.05
CA ASN A 35 -7.45 -31.71 7.02
C ASN A 35 -8.19 -31.86 8.36
N ARG A 36 -7.79 -32.82 9.20
CA ARG A 36 -8.33 -33.01 10.55
C ARG A 36 -7.66 -32.11 11.59
N GLY A 37 -6.69 -31.29 11.20
CA GLY A 37 -5.90 -30.47 12.11
C GLY A 37 -4.87 -31.26 12.93
N MET A 38 -4.59 -32.51 12.55
CA MET A 38 -3.58 -33.37 13.17
C MET A 38 -2.21 -33.05 12.59
N PHE A 39 -1.75 -31.81 12.78
CA PHE A 39 -0.57 -31.27 12.09
C PHE A 39 0.74 -31.94 12.53
N ARG A 40 0.89 -32.30 13.81
CA ARG A 40 2.08 -33.04 14.29
C ARG A 40 2.17 -34.40 13.63
N ASP A 41 1.06 -35.16 13.66
CA ASP A 41 0.98 -36.47 13.01
C ASP A 41 1.22 -36.37 11.50
N ALA A 42 0.79 -35.28 10.84
CA ALA A 42 1.07 -35.07 9.42
C ALA A 42 2.58 -34.88 9.14
N VAL A 43 3.29 -34.10 9.96
CA VAL A 43 4.76 -33.91 9.83
C VAL A 43 5.51 -35.22 10.08
N ASP A 44 5.11 -35.96 11.12
CA ASP A 44 5.73 -37.24 11.46
C ASP A 44 5.46 -38.27 10.34
N PHE A 45 4.23 -38.31 9.83
CA PHE A 45 3.85 -39.18 8.71
C PHE A 45 4.64 -38.85 7.44
N TYR A 46 4.84 -37.56 7.13
CA TYR A 46 5.72 -37.16 6.04
C TYR A 46 7.12 -37.74 6.24
N SER A 47 7.71 -37.51 7.41
CA SER A 47 9.09 -37.93 7.73
C SER A 47 9.29 -39.44 7.67
N GLU A 48 8.29 -40.22 8.06
CA GLU A 48 8.36 -41.69 8.13
C GLU A 48 7.99 -42.38 6.81
N LYS A 49 6.96 -41.88 6.12
CA LYS A 49 6.32 -42.61 5.01
C LYS A 49 6.43 -41.93 3.65
N LEU A 50 6.45 -40.60 3.59
CA LEU A 50 6.53 -39.87 2.31
C LEU A 50 7.97 -39.48 1.96
N LEU A 51 8.79 -39.12 2.94
CA LEU A 51 10.20 -38.77 2.76
C LEU A 51 11.00 -39.89 2.08
N PRO A 52 10.79 -41.20 2.32
CA PRO A 52 11.49 -42.24 1.57
C PRO A 52 11.14 -42.31 0.07
N LEU A 53 10.04 -41.68 -0.37
CA LEU A 53 9.61 -41.67 -1.76
C LEU A 53 10.37 -40.61 -2.56
N SER A 54 10.82 -40.97 -3.76
CA SER A 54 11.41 -40.04 -4.74
C SER A 54 10.66 -40.11 -6.06
N ASP A 55 9.70 -39.21 -6.25
CA ASP A 55 8.97 -39.02 -7.50
C ASP A 55 8.70 -37.53 -7.75
N ASP A 56 7.90 -37.21 -8.77
CA ASP A 56 7.54 -35.84 -9.15
C ASP A 56 6.67 -35.12 -8.11
N GLN A 57 6.10 -35.84 -7.14
CA GLN A 57 5.26 -35.30 -6.07
C GLN A 57 6.05 -35.07 -4.78
N SER A 58 7.29 -35.54 -4.64
CA SER A 58 8.11 -35.34 -3.44
C SER A 58 8.22 -33.87 -3.01
N GLY A 59 8.23 -32.92 -3.96
CA GLY A 59 8.21 -31.49 -3.66
C GLY A 59 6.87 -31.01 -3.07
N HIS A 60 5.75 -31.52 -3.57
CA HIS A 60 4.42 -31.24 -3.01
C HIS A 60 4.29 -31.82 -1.59
N ASP A 61 4.81 -33.03 -1.38
CA ASP A 61 4.82 -33.70 -0.08
C ASP A 61 5.60 -32.86 0.96
N LEU A 62 6.79 -32.36 0.60
CA LEU A 62 7.57 -31.44 1.44
C LEU A 62 6.80 -30.14 1.76
N LYS A 63 6.19 -29.52 0.74
CA LYS A 63 5.42 -28.29 0.91
C LYS A 63 4.27 -28.46 1.92
N ASN A 64 3.57 -29.59 1.86
CA ASN A 64 2.49 -29.87 2.81
C ASN A 64 3.01 -30.10 4.23
N ALA A 65 4.16 -30.74 4.40
CA ALA A 65 4.80 -30.89 5.70
C ALA A 65 5.24 -29.53 6.28
N VAL A 66 5.80 -28.64 5.47
CA VAL A 66 6.15 -27.27 5.89
C VAL A 66 4.90 -26.46 6.28
N MET A 67 3.79 -26.61 5.54
CA MET A 67 2.52 -25.99 5.94
C MET A 67 2.01 -26.52 7.28
N ALA A 68 2.16 -27.82 7.55
CA ALA A 68 1.82 -28.40 8.85
C ALA A 68 2.70 -27.85 9.98
N LEU A 69 4.02 -27.73 9.76
CA LEU A 69 4.94 -27.06 10.70
C LEU A 69 4.51 -25.62 11.00
N SER A 70 4.14 -24.86 9.96
CA SER A 70 3.63 -23.50 10.11
C SER A 70 2.38 -23.43 10.99
N ARG A 71 1.46 -24.39 10.86
CA ARG A 71 0.25 -24.47 11.70
C ARG A 71 0.55 -24.80 13.16
N LEU A 72 1.66 -25.48 13.43
CA LEU A 72 2.14 -25.81 14.77
C LEU A 72 2.97 -24.69 15.42
N ASP A 73 3.35 -23.66 14.66
CA ASP A 73 4.41 -22.70 15.04
C ASP A 73 5.74 -23.41 15.43
N ALA A 74 6.02 -24.55 14.77
CA ALA A 74 7.17 -25.41 15.05
C ALA A 74 8.37 -25.09 14.13
N TRP A 75 8.61 -23.80 13.85
CA TRP A 75 9.59 -23.37 12.86
C TRP A 75 11.03 -23.78 13.16
N LYS A 76 11.39 -24.03 14.42
CA LYS A 76 12.72 -24.54 14.79
C LYS A 76 13.07 -25.87 14.14
N GLU A 77 12.06 -26.63 13.71
CA GLU A 77 12.22 -27.93 13.05
C GLU A 77 12.33 -27.80 11.52
N PHE A 78 12.11 -26.61 10.97
CA PHE A 78 12.05 -26.35 9.53
C PHE A 78 13.36 -26.70 8.82
N ASP A 79 14.48 -26.12 9.26
CA ASP A 79 15.77 -26.27 8.58
C ASP A 79 16.21 -27.75 8.58
N ALA A 80 16.03 -28.44 9.70
CA ALA A 80 16.33 -29.87 9.80
C ALA A 80 15.43 -30.73 8.91
N LEU A 81 14.13 -30.43 8.83
CA LEU A 81 13.19 -31.15 7.97
C LEU A 81 13.57 -30.99 6.49
N VAL A 82 13.79 -29.75 6.05
CA VAL A 82 14.07 -29.43 4.64
C VAL A 82 15.43 -29.98 4.20
N GLU A 83 16.49 -29.79 5.01
CA GLU A 83 17.82 -30.30 4.68
C GLU A 83 17.86 -31.83 4.69
N ARG A 84 17.16 -32.49 5.62
CA ARG A 84 17.02 -33.96 5.58
C ARG A 84 16.35 -34.43 4.30
N SER A 85 15.33 -33.72 3.82
CA SER A 85 14.68 -34.05 2.54
C SER A 85 15.65 -33.90 1.36
N ILE A 86 16.41 -32.81 1.32
CA ILE A 86 17.44 -32.56 0.28
C ILE A 86 18.50 -33.66 0.31
N ASP A 87 19.02 -34.01 1.48
CA ASP A 87 20.06 -35.04 1.65
C ASP A 87 19.56 -36.44 1.27
N THR A 88 18.28 -36.73 1.52
CA THR A 88 17.68 -38.02 1.16
C THR A 88 17.54 -38.17 -0.36
N HIS A 89 17.14 -37.10 -1.06
CA HIS A 89 16.91 -37.14 -2.52
C HIS A 89 17.61 -35.98 -3.27
N PRO A 90 18.96 -35.96 -3.30
CA PRO A 90 19.72 -34.82 -3.81
C PRO A 90 19.65 -34.64 -5.35
N ALA A 91 19.02 -35.57 -6.06
CA ALA A 91 18.81 -35.53 -7.50
C ALA A 91 17.34 -35.24 -7.89
N ASN A 92 16.40 -35.22 -6.94
CA ASN A 92 15.00 -35.00 -7.24
C ASN A 92 14.73 -33.50 -7.43
N THR A 93 14.56 -33.06 -8.67
CA THR A 93 14.42 -31.63 -8.99
C THR A 93 13.12 -31.03 -8.47
N ALA A 94 12.01 -31.79 -8.43
CA ALA A 94 10.74 -31.33 -7.90
C ALA A 94 10.87 -31.00 -6.41
N LEU A 95 11.57 -31.88 -5.68
CA LEU A 95 11.93 -31.66 -4.29
C LEU A 95 12.87 -30.46 -4.12
N LEU A 96 13.97 -30.39 -4.87
CA LEU A 96 14.93 -29.28 -4.79
C LEU A 96 14.29 -27.92 -5.07
N THR A 97 13.41 -27.86 -6.08
CA THR A 97 12.66 -26.64 -6.44
C THR A 97 11.71 -26.23 -5.32
N SER A 98 10.95 -27.18 -4.76
CA SER A 98 10.04 -26.91 -3.64
C SER A 98 10.79 -26.56 -2.35
N ALA A 99 11.97 -27.14 -2.11
CA ALA A 99 12.83 -26.80 -0.99
C ALA A 99 13.37 -25.36 -1.11
N ALA A 100 13.76 -24.94 -2.32
CA ALA A 100 14.14 -23.55 -2.57
C ALA A 100 12.98 -22.58 -2.29
N GLU A 101 11.78 -22.89 -2.77
CA GLU A 101 10.58 -22.10 -2.47
C GLU A 101 10.24 -22.09 -0.98
N ALA A 102 10.45 -23.20 -0.27
CA ALA A 102 10.24 -23.28 1.18
C ALA A 102 11.16 -22.31 1.91
N TYR A 103 12.46 -22.26 1.56
CA TYR A 103 13.40 -21.29 2.15
C TYR A 103 13.01 -19.84 1.87
N LEU A 104 12.55 -19.54 0.66
CA LEU A 104 12.15 -18.18 0.27
C LEU A 104 10.86 -17.69 0.96
N ASN A 105 10.05 -18.60 1.51
CA ASN A 105 8.78 -18.27 2.16
C ASN A 105 8.78 -18.49 3.69
N ALA A 106 9.83 -19.12 4.23
CA ALA A 106 9.96 -19.35 5.66
C ALA A 106 10.17 -18.04 6.44
N PRO A 107 9.91 -18.01 7.76
CA PRO A 107 10.25 -16.87 8.60
C PRO A 107 11.76 -16.59 8.52
N HIS A 108 12.16 -15.44 8.00
CA HIS A 108 13.57 -15.10 7.79
C HIS A 108 14.28 -14.54 9.03
N TYR A 109 14.01 -15.10 10.20
CA TYR A 109 14.61 -14.71 11.47
C TYR A 109 14.56 -15.87 12.46
N GLY A 110 15.47 -15.83 13.41
CA GLY A 110 15.54 -16.80 14.50
C GLY A 110 16.59 -16.38 15.51
N ARG A 111 16.91 -17.30 16.42
CA ARG A 111 17.81 -17.03 17.55
C ARG A 111 18.95 -18.04 17.59
N ILE A 112 20.15 -17.58 17.93
CA ILE A 112 21.28 -18.47 18.17
C ILE A 112 21.23 -18.95 19.63
N VAL A 113 21.01 -20.24 19.84
CA VAL A 113 20.92 -20.90 21.16
C VAL A 113 22.03 -21.94 21.24
N ALA A 114 22.95 -21.76 22.19
CA ALA A 114 24.11 -22.65 22.38
C ALA A 114 24.96 -22.90 21.12
N GLY A 115 24.95 -21.97 20.16
CA GLY A 115 25.66 -22.09 18.88
C GLY A 115 24.80 -22.59 17.72
N ASP A 116 23.60 -23.10 18.01
CA ASP A 116 22.65 -23.59 16.99
C ASP A 116 21.61 -22.53 16.67
N PHE A 117 21.18 -22.47 15.41
CA PHE A 117 20.13 -21.56 14.97
C PHE A 117 18.75 -22.19 15.17
N GLU A 118 17.88 -21.47 15.88
CA GLU A 118 16.47 -21.83 16.06
C GLU A 118 15.57 -20.80 15.38
N ARG A 119 14.91 -21.21 14.29
CA ARG A 119 13.93 -20.40 13.57
C ARG A 119 12.62 -20.30 14.38
N HIS A 120 11.99 -19.12 14.41
CA HIS A 120 10.69 -18.93 15.07
C HIS A 120 9.85 -17.87 14.37
N GLN A 121 8.58 -17.74 14.78
CA GLN A 121 7.67 -16.68 14.33
C GLN A 121 7.69 -15.49 15.32
N GLY A 122 7.41 -14.25 14.88
CA GLY A 122 7.43 -13.03 15.72
C GLY A 122 7.92 -11.70 15.12
N GLY A 123 8.62 -11.73 13.99
CA GLY A 123 9.16 -10.53 13.31
C GLY A 123 10.21 -9.75 14.11
N TYR A 124 10.96 -8.89 13.43
CA TYR A 124 11.96 -7.98 14.02
C TYR A 124 11.35 -6.83 14.86
N ARG A 125 10.10 -6.96 15.36
CA ARG A 125 9.37 -5.90 16.09
C ARG A 125 9.67 -5.86 17.60
N GLY A 126 10.40 -6.84 18.13
CA GLY A 126 10.85 -6.87 19.52
C GLY A 126 12.11 -6.03 19.82
N PHE A 127 12.80 -5.53 18.79
CA PHE A 127 14.09 -4.87 18.97
C PHE A 127 13.95 -3.34 19.08
N ARG A 128 13.86 -2.84 20.32
CA ARG A 128 14.41 -1.53 20.68
C ARG A 128 15.91 -1.66 21.02
N GLY A 129 16.67 -2.40 20.22
CA GLY A 129 18.11 -2.43 20.41
C GLY A 129 18.74 -1.18 19.82
N ARG A 130 19.77 -0.69 20.50
CA ARG A 130 20.46 0.57 20.20
C ARG A 130 20.89 0.64 18.73
N PRO A 131 20.84 1.84 18.10
CA PRO A 131 21.49 2.04 16.82
C PRO A 131 22.97 1.62 16.93
N GLN A 132 23.36 0.66 16.10
CA GLN A 132 24.71 0.13 16.05
C GLN A 132 25.62 1.19 15.41
N ALA A 133 26.75 1.48 16.04
CA ALA A 133 27.77 2.35 15.46
C ALA A 133 28.36 1.69 14.21
N ALA A 134 28.55 2.47 13.15
CA ALA A 134 29.17 1.99 11.91
C ALA A 134 30.59 1.45 12.19
N GLY A 135 30.88 0.22 11.73
CA GLY A 135 32.24 -0.33 11.70
C GLY A 135 32.55 -1.52 12.63
N GLN A 136 31.58 -2.09 13.33
CA GLN A 136 31.75 -3.38 14.03
C GLN A 136 30.93 -4.47 13.34
N GLN A 137 31.59 -5.46 12.75
CA GLN A 137 30.97 -6.75 12.42
C GLN A 137 30.90 -7.56 13.72
N PRO A 138 29.72 -7.84 14.29
CA PRO A 138 29.62 -8.75 15.42
C PRO A 138 29.44 -10.17 14.89
N GLU A 139 30.32 -11.09 15.29
CA GLU A 139 29.94 -12.49 15.30
C GLU A 139 28.70 -12.66 16.19
N PRO A 140 27.70 -13.46 15.77
CA PRO A 140 26.48 -13.60 16.53
C PRO A 140 26.77 -14.24 17.90
N ALA A 141 26.46 -13.50 18.98
CA ALA A 141 26.64 -13.99 20.34
C ALA A 141 25.47 -14.93 20.74
N VAL A 142 25.73 -15.87 21.65
CA VAL A 142 24.69 -16.77 22.19
C VAL A 142 23.52 -15.94 22.77
N GLY A 143 22.31 -16.25 22.34
CA GLY A 143 21.08 -15.56 22.72
C GLY A 143 20.68 -14.38 21.83
N GLN A 144 21.40 -14.12 20.74
CA GLN A 144 21.10 -13.06 19.76
C GLN A 144 20.06 -13.51 18.73
N ASP A 145 19.11 -12.62 18.43
CA ASP A 145 18.21 -12.77 17.28
C ASP A 145 18.91 -12.30 16.01
N VAL A 146 18.80 -13.08 14.95
CA VAL A 146 19.46 -12.84 13.66
C VAL A 146 18.47 -12.90 12.51
N ALA A 147 18.66 -12.04 11.51
CA ALA A 147 17.93 -12.11 10.25
C ALA A 147 18.61 -13.11 9.32
N THR A 148 17.82 -13.91 8.61
CA THR A 148 18.33 -14.98 7.72
C THR A 148 17.93 -14.79 6.27
N SER A 149 17.26 -13.68 5.91
CA SER A 149 16.75 -13.43 4.56
C SER A 149 17.81 -13.58 3.47
N TYR A 150 19.04 -13.14 3.75
CA TYR A 150 20.13 -13.25 2.78
C TYR A 150 20.62 -14.70 2.61
N ARG A 151 20.86 -15.40 3.72
CA ARG A 151 21.24 -16.81 3.74
C ARG A 151 20.18 -17.71 3.11
N ASP A 152 18.91 -17.53 3.48
CA ASP A 152 17.78 -18.31 2.95
C ASP A 152 17.65 -18.11 1.43
N ARG A 153 17.83 -16.88 0.93
CA ARG A 153 17.85 -16.62 -0.52
C ARG A 153 19.01 -17.33 -1.21
N ILE A 154 20.23 -17.26 -0.67
CA ILE A 154 21.38 -17.95 -1.28
C ILE A 154 21.15 -19.46 -1.28
N ARG A 155 20.63 -20.03 -0.19
CA ARG A 155 20.30 -21.45 -0.13
C ARG A 155 19.26 -21.82 -1.20
N GLY A 156 18.21 -21.03 -1.36
CA GLY A 156 17.23 -21.21 -2.43
C GLY A 156 17.85 -21.19 -3.83
N LEU A 157 18.72 -20.22 -4.11
CA LEU A 157 19.42 -20.12 -5.40
C LEU A 157 20.39 -21.31 -5.65
N GLN A 158 21.09 -21.79 -4.63
CA GLN A 158 21.93 -22.98 -4.71
C GLN A 158 21.12 -24.23 -5.07
N LEU A 159 19.97 -24.42 -4.41
CA LEU A 159 19.08 -25.56 -4.66
C LEU A 159 18.50 -25.50 -6.08
N LEU A 160 18.17 -24.31 -6.57
CA LEU A 160 17.71 -24.12 -7.95
C LEU A 160 18.83 -24.37 -8.97
N GLN A 161 20.07 -23.97 -8.68
CA GLN A 161 21.23 -24.30 -9.52
C GLN A 161 21.51 -25.81 -9.53
N GLN A 162 21.35 -26.48 -8.39
CA GLN A 162 21.43 -27.93 -8.33
C GLN A 162 20.31 -28.57 -9.14
N ALA A 163 19.08 -28.07 -9.05
CA ALA A 163 17.94 -28.58 -9.80
C ALA A 163 18.13 -28.39 -11.32
N THR A 164 18.66 -27.25 -11.78
CA THR A 164 18.90 -27.04 -13.23
C THR A 164 19.95 -28.01 -13.77
N ALA A 165 20.97 -28.35 -12.98
CA ALA A 165 22.00 -29.32 -13.36
C ALA A 165 21.50 -30.78 -13.37
N ARG A 166 20.40 -31.07 -12.68
CA ARG A 166 19.82 -32.43 -12.55
C ARG A 166 18.59 -32.65 -13.42
N ALA A 167 17.92 -31.57 -13.84
CA ALA A 167 16.73 -31.67 -14.67
C ALA A 167 17.08 -32.21 -16.05
N ASP A 168 16.35 -33.24 -16.47
CA ASP A 168 16.54 -33.90 -17.75
C ASP A 168 15.45 -33.46 -18.74
N ALA A 169 14.19 -33.49 -18.31
CA ALA A 169 13.04 -33.18 -19.15
C ALA A 169 12.89 -31.67 -19.37
N ASP A 170 12.47 -31.26 -20.57
CA ASP A 170 12.31 -29.83 -20.89
C ASP A 170 11.25 -29.14 -20.00
N LEU A 171 10.18 -29.85 -19.64
CA LEU A 171 9.14 -29.33 -18.74
C LEU A 171 9.67 -29.12 -17.30
N GLU A 172 10.54 -30.02 -16.85
CA GLU A 172 11.19 -29.94 -15.54
C GLU A 172 12.15 -28.76 -15.50
N LYS A 173 13.03 -28.64 -16.51
CA LYS A 173 13.92 -27.49 -16.69
C LYS A 173 13.15 -26.16 -16.71
N LEU A 174 12.02 -26.13 -17.42
CA LEU A 174 11.16 -24.96 -17.51
C LEU A 174 10.68 -24.50 -16.13
N ARG A 175 10.19 -25.44 -15.31
CA ARG A 175 9.74 -25.15 -13.93
C ARG A 175 10.89 -24.63 -13.06
N VAL A 176 12.07 -25.24 -13.13
CA VAL A 176 13.23 -24.79 -12.35
C VAL A 176 13.61 -23.36 -12.73
N TRP A 177 13.65 -23.02 -14.03
CA TRP A 177 13.97 -21.66 -14.47
C TRP A 177 12.90 -20.63 -14.09
N GLN A 178 11.63 -21.03 -14.01
CA GLN A 178 10.55 -20.18 -13.47
C GLN A 178 10.76 -19.86 -11.99
N SER A 179 11.16 -20.84 -11.17
CA SER A 179 11.48 -20.59 -9.76
C SER A 179 12.80 -19.80 -9.61
N MET A 180 13.77 -20.01 -10.52
CA MET A 180 15.03 -19.23 -10.56
C MET A 180 14.79 -17.76 -10.86
N GLN A 181 13.97 -17.42 -11.86
CA GLN A 181 13.71 -16.00 -12.16
C GLN A 181 13.05 -15.30 -10.96
N GLU A 182 12.14 -16.00 -10.25
CA GLU A 182 11.43 -15.43 -9.11
C GLU A 182 12.37 -15.23 -7.91
N ALA A 183 13.26 -16.20 -7.64
CA ALA A 183 14.27 -16.10 -6.60
C ALA A 183 15.29 -14.97 -6.85
N LEU A 184 15.57 -14.67 -8.12
CA LEU A 184 16.45 -13.58 -8.52
C LEU A 184 15.75 -12.22 -8.48
N ARG A 185 14.42 -12.17 -8.59
CA ARG A 185 13.65 -10.93 -8.57
C ARG A 185 13.91 -10.16 -7.28
N ARG A 186 14.18 -8.86 -7.41
CA ARG A 186 14.38 -7.93 -6.27
C ARG A 186 13.41 -6.76 -6.39
N SER A 187 12.83 -6.34 -5.28
CA SER A 187 12.08 -5.08 -5.20
C SER A 187 13.01 -3.87 -5.37
N GLU A 188 14.25 -3.94 -4.86
CA GLU A 188 15.24 -2.88 -5.08
C GLU A 188 16.10 -3.20 -6.30
N ALA A 189 15.82 -2.52 -7.42
CA ALA A 189 16.47 -2.81 -8.69
C ALA A 189 18.00 -2.67 -8.69
N TRP A 190 18.55 -1.86 -7.79
CA TRP A 190 20.00 -1.73 -7.64
C TRP A 190 20.67 -3.04 -7.24
N LYS A 191 19.98 -3.93 -6.52
CA LYS A 191 20.52 -5.21 -6.06
C LYS A 191 20.78 -6.17 -7.23
N PHE A 192 20.16 -5.96 -8.39
CA PHE A 192 20.47 -6.73 -9.60
C PHE A 192 21.88 -6.44 -10.13
N GLN A 193 22.54 -5.35 -9.72
CA GLN A 193 23.93 -5.08 -10.06
C GLN A 193 24.91 -5.98 -9.29
N THR A 194 24.46 -6.61 -8.19
CA THR A 194 25.29 -7.54 -7.42
C THR A 194 25.34 -8.89 -8.12
N LEU A 195 26.50 -9.54 -8.13
CA LEU A 195 26.61 -10.95 -8.50
C LEU A 195 26.58 -11.76 -7.21
N THR A 196 25.44 -12.39 -6.90
CA THR A 196 25.31 -13.14 -5.65
C THR A 196 26.28 -14.34 -5.66
N PRO A 197 27.18 -14.48 -4.67
CA PRO A 197 28.07 -15.63 -4.58
C PRO A 197 27.25 -16.87 -4.18
N LEU A 198 27.25 -17.89 -5.03
CA LEU A 198 26.49 -19.13 -4.78
C LEU A 198 27.37 -20.29 -4.27
N GLY A 199 28.68 -20.11 -4.18
CA GLY A 199 29.61 -21.18 -3.77
C GLY A 199 29.61 -21.47 -2.26
N THR A 200 29.19 -20.52 -1.43
CA THR A 200 29.23 -20.63 0.04
C THR A 200 27.96 -20.04 0.64
N LEU A 201 27.42 -20.69 1.67
CA LEU A 201 26.32 -20.11 2.45
C LEU A 201 26.87 -19.06 3.42
N PRO A 202 26.27 -17.87 3.49
CA PRO A 202 26.61 -16.85 4.49
C PRO A 202 26.43 -17.37 5.91
N GLU A 203 27.21 -16.91 6.87
CA GLU A 203 27.02 -17.26 8.28
C GLU A 203 25.65 -16.76 8.82
N TRP A 204 25.18 -17.32 9.92
CA TRP A 204 23.92 -16.89 10.52
C TRP A 204 23.98 -15.40 10.93
N GLY A 205 23.02 -14.61 10.46
CA GLY A 205 22.99 -13.17 10.74
C GLY A 205 23.91 -12.31 9.89
N GLU A 206 24.64 -12.89 8.93
CA GLU A 206 25.41 -12.11 7.97
C GLU A 206 24.47 -11.20 7.16
N PRO A 207 24.66 -9.87 7.22
CA PRO A 207 23.80 -8.96 6.49
C PRO A 207 24.09 -9.10 4.99
N GLY A 208 23.02 -9.29 4.22
CA GLY A 208 23.12 -9.17 2.76
C GLY A 208 23.34 -7.73 2.32
N PRO A 209 23.43 -7.48 0.99
CA PRO A 209 23.43 -6.14 0.45
C PRO A 209 22.24 -5.34 0.98
N ASP A 210 22.53 -4.33 1.79
CA ASP A 210 21.57 -3.45 2.44
C ASP A 210 21.66 -2.03 1.87
N GLY A 211 20.61 -1.24 2.08
CA GLY A 211 20.47 0.12 1.58
C GLY A 211 19.38 0.28 0.52
N GLY A 212 18.85 1.49 0.44
CA GLY A 212 17.98 1.93 -0.65
C GLY A 212 18.77 2.67 -1.71
N THR A 213 18.22 2.74 -2.92
CA THR A 213 18.64 3.76 -3.89
C THR A 213 17.58 4.83 -4.00
N GLU A 214 18.01 6.04 -4.33
CA GLU A 214 17.08 7.14 -4.57
C GLU A 214 16.24 6.92 -5.84
N GLY A 215 16.66 6.07 -6.76
CA GLY A 215 15.92 5.74 -7.97
C GLY A 215 16.57 4.61 -8.77
N ALA A 216 16.20 4.49 -10.04
CA ALA A 216 16.77 3.50 -10.95
C ALA A 216 18.30 3.71 -11.11
N PRO A 217 19.11 2.64 -11.13
CA PRO A 217 20.55 2.77 -11.30
C PRO A 217 20.94 3.44 -12.63
N TRP A 218 21.87 4.39 -12.56
CA TRP A 218 22.38 5.15 -13.69
C TRP A 218 23.89 4.96 -13.82
N ALA A 219 24.38 4.73 -15.05
CA ALA A 219 25.80 4.50 -15.31
C ALA A 219 26.24 5.23 -16.59
N GLY A 220 27.24 6.11 -16.47
CA GLY A 220 27.72 6.94 -17.57
C GLY A 220 26.60 7.85 -18.11
N GLU A 221 26.32 7.75 -19.42
CA GLU A 221 25.33 8.60 -20.10
C GLU A 221 23.91 8.01 -20.12
N GLY A 222 23.67 6.84 -19.52
CA GLY A 222 22.39 6.14 -19.64
C GLY A 222 21.97 5.32 -18.42
N PRO A 223 20.72 4.82 -18.43
CA PRO A 223 20.26 3.89 -17.41
C PRO A 223 21.06 2.60 -17.49
N LEU A 224 21.27 1.96 -16.35
CA LEU A 224 21.88 0.63 -16.32
C LEU A 224 20.86 -0.41 -16.81
N LEU A 225 21.22 -1.12 -17.88
CA LEU A 225 20.38 -2.10 -18.56
C LEU A 225 21.03 -3.48 -18.54
N TYR A 226 20.22 -4.53 -18.50
CA TYR A 226 20.70 -5.91 -18.37
C TYR A 226 20.51 -6.67 -19.69
N GLN A 227 21.61 -7.20 -20.22
CA GLN A 227 21.61 -8.01 -21.44
C GLN A 227 21.36 -9.49 -21.12
N VAL A 228 21.03 -10.27 -22.15
CA VAL A 228 21.00 -11.73 -22.02
C VAL A 228 22.44 -12.22 -22.22
N PRO A 229 23.08 -12.80 -21.19
CA PRO A 229 24.44 -13.32 -21.31
C PRO A 229 24.46 -14.62 -22.14
N ALA A 230 25.64 -15.00 -22.62
CA ALA A 230 25.81 -16.23 -23.42
C ALA A 230 25.56 -17.52 -22.62
N SER A 231 25.77 -17.48 -21.30
CA SER A 231 25.53 -18.57 -20.37
C SER A 231 25.28 -18.03 -18.96
N TRP A 232 24.82 -18.89 -18.06
CA TRP A 232 24.67 -18.56 -16.63
C TRP A 232 25.98 -18.06 -16.00
N ASP A 233 27.10 -18.75 -16.27
CA ASP A 233 28.41 -18.41 -15.71
C ASP A 233 29.03 -17.15 -16.33
N ALA A 234 28.59 -16.76 -17.55
CA ALA A 234 29.03 -15.54 -18.21
C ALA A 234 28.31 -14.28 -17.69
N ALA A 235 27.28 -14.43 -16.84
CA ALA A 235 26.55 -13.30 -16.28
C ALA A 235 27.45 -12.49 -15.33
N ALA A 236 27.57 -11.19 -15.60
CA ALA A 236 28.35 -10.27 -14.78
C ALA A 236 27.64 -9.87 -13.48
N ASN A 237 26.31 -10.03 -13.41
CA ASN A 237 25.49 -9.65 -12.26
C ASN A 237 24.16 -10.44 -12.23
N ASP A 238 23.41 -10.34 -11.13
CA ASP A 238 22.12 -11.03 -10.97
C ASP A 238 21.05 -10.52 -11.95
N GLY A 239 21.16 -9.29 -12.46
CA GLY A 239 20.35 -8.76 -13.56
C GLY A 239 20.48 -9.58 -14.82
N GLU A 240 21.71 -9.87 -15.25
CA GLU A 240 21.98 -10.72 -16.40
C GLU A 240 21.58 -12.18 -16.14
N ARG A 241 21.75 -12.70 -14.91
CA ARG A 241 21.22 -14.02 -14.54
C ARG A 241 19.70 -14.08 -14.67
N TRP A 242 18.99 -13.04 -14.25
CA TRP A 242 17.55 -12.96 -14.39
C TRP A 242 17.13 -12.89 -15.87
N ARG A 243 17.83 -12.09 -16.69
CA ARG A 243 17.62 -12.04 -18.14
C ARG A 243 17.88 -13.39 -18.81
N PHE A 244 18.91 -14.13 -18.37
CA PHE A 244 19.20 -15.48 -18.81
C PHE A 244 18.08 -16.46 -18.45
N SER A 245 17.61 -16.43 -17.19
CA SER A 245 16.49 -17.28 -16.76
C SER A 245 15.23 -17.05 -17.60
N LEU A 246 14.89 -15.79 -17.90
CA LEU A 246 13.77 -15.47 -18.79
C LEU A 246 13.99 -16.01 -20.22
N ALA A 247 15.21 -15.89 -20.76
CA ALA A 247 15.53 -16.42 -22.09
C ALA A 247 15.42 -17.95 -22.16
N GLU A 248 15.89 -18.66 -21.12
CA GLU A 248 15.75 -20.12 -21.02
C GLU A 248 14.29 -20.56 -20.87
N ILE A 249 13.48 -19.83 -20.11
CA ILE A 249 12.02 -20.05 -20.05
C ILE A 249 11.42 -20.00 -21.46
N VAL A 250 11.71 -18.96 -22.25
CA VAL A 250 11.20 -18.84 -23.62
C VAL A 250 11.70 -19.97 -24.52
N ARG A 251 12.99 -20.31 -24.42
CA ARG A 251 13.60 -21.39 -25.22
C ARG A 251 12.94 -22.73 -24.93
N LEU A 252 12.77 -23.09 -23.67
CA LEU A 252 12.17 -24.36 -23.23
C LEU A 252 10.67 -24.40 -23.50
N ALA A 253 9.96 -23.29 -23.31
CA ALA A 253 8.54 -23.17 -23.62
C ALA A 253 8.23 -23.48 -25.09
N LYS A 254 9.12 -23.09 -26.02
CA LYS A 254 9.01 -23.46 -27.44
C LYS A 254 9.14 -24.96 -27.67
N LEU A 255 9.99 -25.65 -26.90
CA LEU A 255 10.17 -27.10 -26.99
C LEU A 255 8.94 -27.86 -26.46
N VAL A 256 8.32 -27.37 -25.39
CA VAL A 256 7.12 -27.98 -24.80
C VAL A 256 5.80 -27.45 -25.37
N ASN A 257 5.87 -26.61 -26.41
CA ASN A 257 4.73 -25.99 -27.08
C ASN A 257 3.79 -25.20 -26.13
N ASP A 258 4.37 -24.43 -25.20
CA ASP A 258 3.65 -23.51 -24.30
C ASP A 258 3.93 -22.04 -24.67
N PRO A 259 3.24 -21.47 -25.68
CA PRO A 259 3.48 -20.09 -26.12
C PRO A 259 3.13 -19.04 -25.05
N ARG A 260 2.43 -19.41 -23.97
CA ARG A 260 2.03 -18.47 -22.91
C ARG A 260 3.22 -17.96 -22.12
N GLN A 261 4.30 -18.75 -22.04
CA GLN A 261 5.50 -18.37 -21.29
C GLN A 261 6.23 -17.20 -21.95
N GLU A 262 6.29 -17.16 -23.29
CA GLU A 262 6.91 -16.02 -24.00
C GLU A 262 6.19 -14.72 -23.67
N LEU A 263 4.86 -14.74 -23.71
CA LEU A 263 4.03 -13.59 -23.31
C LEU A 263 4.21 -13.23 -21.83
N ALA A 264 4.29 -14.23 -20.94
CA ALA A 264 4.56 -14.01 -19.52
C ALA A 264 5.90 -13.29 -19.30
N THR A 265 6.97 -13.72 -19.98
CA THR A 265 8.29 -13.08 -19.86
C THR A 265 8.30 -11.65 -20.42
N ILE A 266 7.55 -11.36 -21.49
CA ILE A 266 7.39 -9.99 -22.01
C ILE A 266 6.67 -9.11 -20.98
N SER A 267 5.59 -9.62 -20.37
CA SER A 267 4.84 -8.91 -19.33
C SER A 267 5.70 -8.60 -18.10
N GLU A 268 6.50 -9.57 -17.66
CA GLU A 268 7.43 -9.44 -16.54
C GLU A 268 8.51 -8.38 -16.81
N ARG A 269 9.12 -8.41 -18.01
CA ARG A 269 10.07 -7.36 -18.43
C ARG A 269 9.41 -5.98 -18.49
N ALA A 270 8.17 -5.89 -18.96
CA ALA A 270 7.44 -4.64 -19.01
C ALA A 270 7.16 -4.10 -17.60
N ALA A 271 6.80 -4.96 -16.65
CA ALA A 271 6.62 -4.60 -15.24
C ALA A 271 7.92 -4.12 -14.60
N PHE A 272 9.02 -4.85 -14.79
CA PHE A 272 10.34 -4.44 -14.32
C PHE A 272 10.74 -3.07 -14.90
N SER A 273 10.68 -2.90 -16.22
CA SER A 273 11.02 -1.65 -16.88
C SER A 273 10.13 -0.47 -16.43
N GLN A 274 8.81 -0.67 -16.31
CA GLN A 274 7.89 0.36 -15.81
C GLN A 274 8.24 0.79 -14.37
N SER A 275 8.57 -0.18 -13.50
CA SER A 275 8.91 0.11 -12.10
C SER A 275 10.14 1.01 -11.94
N GLN A 276 11.04 0.99 -12.94
CA GLN A 276 12.29 1.74 -12.92
C GLN A 276 12.23 3.04 -13.73
N PHE A 277 11.52 3.03 -14.86
CA PHE A 277 11.68 4.05 -15.89
C PHE A 277 10.41 4.81 -16.24
N SER A 278 9.30 4.58 -15.51
CA SER A 278 8.06 5.34 -15.70
C SER A 278 7.98 6.58 -14.80
N THR A 279 7.04 7.48 -15.14
CA THR A 279 6.76 8.70 -14.35
C THR A 279 6.21 8.38 -12.95
N GLU A 280 5.75 7.15 -12.69
CA GLU A 280 5.30 6.71 -11.37
C GLU A 280 6.43 6.76 -10.33
N THR A 281 7.68 6.59 -10.75
CA THR A 281 8.86 6.74 -9.88
C THR A 281 8.98 8.13 -9.25
N LEU A 282 8.32 9.12 -9.85
CA LEU A 282 8.31 10.49 -9.37
C LEU A 282 7.24 10.74 -8.29
N ALA A 283 6.35 9.79 -7.99
CA ALA A 283 5.23 9.99 -7.06
C ALA A 283 5.66 10.47 -5.66
N SER A 284 6.87 10.10 -5.21
CA SER A 284 7.46 10.59 -3.95
C SER A 284 7.68 12.11 -3.92
N TYR A 285 7.84 12.76 -5.06
CA TYR A 285 7.95 14.21 -5.19
C TYR A 285 6.57 14.89 -5.21
N GLY A 286 5.62 14.45 -4.37
CA GLY A 286 4.17 14.71 -4.45
C GLY A 286 3.70 16.17 -4.68
N TRP A 287 4.58 17.16 -4.58
CA TRP A 287 4.36 18.54 -4.99
C TRP A 287 4.02 18.73 -6.49
N TRP A 288 4.52 17.89 -7.41
CA TRP A 288 4.28 18.10 -8.86
C TRP A 288 2.91 17.61 -9.35
N GLN A 289 2.30 16.61 -8.69
CA GLN A 289 1.00 16.05 -9.11
C GLN A 289 -0.16 17.05 -8.96
N GLN A 290 0.00 18.06 -8.11
CA GLN A 290 -1.03 19.08 -7.86
C GLN A 290 -0.82 20.37 -8.66
N GLN A 291 0.33 20.53 -9.34
CA GLN A 291 0.63 21.76 -10.07
C GLN A 291 -0.05 21.79 -11.45
N ASP A 292 -0.49 22.98 -11.86
CA ASP A 292 -0.90 23.21 -13.24
C ASP A 292 0.31 23.05 -14.17
N PRO A 293 0.27 22.16 -15.18
CA PRO A 293 1.36 21.97 -16.13
C PRO A 293 1.84 23.28 -16.78
N GLN A 294 0.95 24.27 -16.96
CA GLN A 294 1.31 25.56 -17.51
C GLN A 294 2.08 26.45 -16.51
N ARG A 295 1.81 26.30 -15.20
CA ARG A 295 2.57 26.94 -14.12
C ARG A 295 3.88 26.18 -13.81
N ALA A 296 3.94 24.90 -14.16
CA ALA A 296 5.10 24.01 -14.01
C ALA A 296 5.98 23.89 -15.27
N LYS A 297 5.83 24.81 -16.25
CA LYS A 297 6.70 24.84 -17.44
C LYS A 297 8.17 24.89 -17.02
N GLY A 298 9.00 24.02 -17.63
CA GLY A 298 10.42 23.88 -17.29
C GLY A 298 10.75 22.97 -16.10
N ILE A 299 9.76 22.27 -15.51
CA ILE A 299 9.97 21.38 -14.37
C ILE A 299 10.09 19.91 -14.80
N LEU A 300 9.01 19.30 -15.32
CA LEU A 300 8.98 17.89 -15.73
C LEU A 300 8.32 17.64 -17.10
N GLU A 301 7.51 18.59 -17.60
CA GLU A 301 6.92 18.60 -18.97
C GLU A 301 6.40 17.24 -19.46
N MET A 302 5.76 16.46 -18.57
CA MET A 302 5.38 15.07 -18.81
C MET A 302 4.46 14.90 -20.02
N ASP A 303 3.61 15.89 -20.26
CA ASP A 303 2.64 15.90 -21.34
C ASP A 303 3.30 15.97 -22.73
N THR A 304 4.59 16.35 -22.78
CA THR A 304 5.41 16.43 -24.01
C THR A 304 6.17 15.16 -24.34
N LEU A 305 6.15 14.14 -23.48
CA LEU A 305 6.90 12.90 -23.70
C LEU A 305 6.43 12.17 -24.95
N ALA A 306 7.34 11.88 -25.87
CA ALA A 306 7.10 10.89 -26.91
C ALA A 306 6.91 9.51 -26.29
N GLU A 307 6.35 8.56 -27.05
CA GLU A 307 6.13 7.22 -26.51
C GLU A 307 7.43 6.53 -26.15
N ASP A 308 8.47 6.66 -26.98
CA ASP A 308 9.80 6.07 -26.78
C ASP A 308 10.67 6.80 -25.74
N GLU A 309 10.15 7.88 -25.16
CA GLU A 309 10.80 8.62 -24.09
C GLU A 309 10.30 8.17 -22.72
N CYS A 310 11.24 8.17 -21.77
CA CYS A 310 11.06 7.93 -20.36
C CYS A 310 11.38 9.20 -19.58
N LEU A 311 10.71 9.38 -18.45
CA LEU A 311 11.04 10.38 -17.45
C LEU A 311 10.92 9.71 -16.08
N ALA A 312 12.03 9.58 -15.37
CA ALA A 312 12.07 8.77 -14.16
C ALA A 312 13.04 9.32 -13.11
N LYS A 313 12.81 8.92 -11.86
CA LYS A 313 13.75 9.11 -10.75
C LYS A 313 14.90 8.12 -10.90
N THR A 314 16.11 8.63 -11.02
CA THR A 314 17.34 7.84 -11.13
C THR A 314 18.23 8.07 -9.92
N SER A 315 19.31 7.29 -9.78
CA SER A 315 20.34 7.52 -8.77
C SER A 315 21.09 8.86 -8.96
N ASP A 316 20.90 9.55 -10.08
CA ASP A 316 21.51 10.83 -10.42
C ASP A 316 20.44 11.91 -10.73
N GLY A 317 19.34 11.86 -9.98
CA GLY A 317 18.22 12.81 -10.11
C GLY A 317 17.16 12.41 -11.14
N VAL A 318 16.30 13.35 -11.51
CA VAL A 318 15.23 13.11 -12.51
C VAL A 318 15.79 13.26 -13.92
N ARG A 319 15.65 12.23 -14.74
CA ARG A 319 16.21 12.17 -16.10
C ARG A 319 15.14 11.90 -17.14
N ARG A 320 15.22 12.60 -18.29
CA ARG A 320 14.50 12.29 -19.54
C ARG A 320 15.44 11.57 -20.50
N PHE A 321 15.08 10.41 -21.00
CA PHE A 321 15.94 9.57 -21.85
C PHE A 321 15.11 8.60 -22.71
N LYS A 322 15.76 7.85 -23.59
CA LYS A 322 15.14 6.81 -24.42
C LYS A 322 15.63 5.42 -24.02
N LEU A 323 14.80 4.41 -24.26
CA LEU A 323 15.15 3.01 -24.05
C LEU A 323 15.06 2.21 -25.36
N PRO A 324 15.89 1.18 -25.55
CA PRO A 324 15.70 0.20 -26.60
C PRO A 324 14.31 -0.45 -26.52
N ALA A 325 13.71 -0.77 -27.68
CA ALA A 325 12.33 -1.26 -27.74
C ALA A 325 12.10 -2.54 -26.91
N ASP A 326 13.09 -3.41 -26.81
CA ASP A 326 13.02 -4.64 -26.03
C ASP A 326 13.14 -4.39 -24.51
N GLN A 327 13.58 -3.22 -24.08
CA GLN A 327 13.66 -2.85 -22.65
C GLN A 327 12.71 -1.70 -22.29
N HIS A 328 11.87 -1.27 -23.23
CA HIS A 328 10.95 -0.16 -23.06
C HIS A 328 9.53 -0.65 -22.76
N PHE A 329 9.00 -0.31 -21.60
CA PHE A 329 7.74 -0.84 -21.09
C PHE A 329 6.53 -0.57 -21.99
N ILE A 330 6.39 0.60 -22.62
CA ILE A 330 5.26 0.85 -23.57
C ILE A 330 5.41 -0.04 -24.81
N ALA A 331 6.63 -0.21 -25.34
CA ALA A 331 6.85 -1.03 -26.53
C ALA A 331 6.53 -2.51 -26.23
N LEU A 332 6.97 -3.01 -25.08
CA LEU A 332 6.66 -4.36 -24.61
C LEU A 332 5.15 -4.56 -24.39
N LEU A 333 4.46 -3.62 -23.73
CA LEU A 333 3.01 -3.69 -23.53
C LEU A 333 2.23 -3.64 -24.85
N ARG A 334 2.64 -2.80 -25.80
CA ARG A 334 2.03 -2.75 -27.14
C ARG A 334 2.17 -4.08 -27.87
N SER A 335 3.29 -4.79 -27.70
CA SER A 335 3.48 -6.12 -28.31
C SER A 335 2.52 -7.18 -27.76
N LEU A 336 2.00 -6.99 -26.54
CA LEU A 336 1.04 -7.89 -25.90
C LEU A 336 -0.42 -7.58 -26.25
N MET A 337 -0.72 -6.39 -26.79
CA MET A 337 -2.11 -5.91 -26.94
C MET A 337 -3.01 -6.81 -27.80
N ALA A 338 -2.47 -7.51 -28.79
CA ALA A 338 -3.27 -8.36 -29.67
C ALA A 338 -3.59 -9.73 -29.04
N ASP A 339 -2.93 -10.11 -27.94
CA ASP A 339 -3.15 -11.39 -27.28
C ASP A 339 -4.41 -11.36 -26.39
N LYS A 340 -5.18 -12.44 -26.38
CA LYS A 340 -6.43 -12.50 -25.60
C LYS A 340 -6.22 -12.63 -24.09
N SER A 341 -5.10 -13.17 -23.65
CA SER A 341 -4.83 -13.43 -22.23
C SER A 341 -4.16 -12.23 -21.57
N TYR A 342 -3.18 -11.63 -22.25
CA TYR A 342 -2.39 -10.52 -21.74
C TYR A 342 -2.84 -9.15 -22.27
N GLY A 343 -3.43 -9.10 -23.47
CA GLY A 343 -3.85 -7.86 -24.12
C GLY A 343 -4.78 -6.97 -23.31
N PRO A 344 -5.81 -7.49 -22.61
CA PRO A 344 -6.67 -6.66 -21.76
C PRO A 344 -5.85 -5.93 -20.68
N SER A 345 -5.03 -6.68 -19.94
CA SER A 345 -4.19 -6.11 -18.87
C SER A 345 -3.10 -5.15 -19.39
N ALA A 346 -2.54 -5.44 -20.57
CA ALA A 346 -1.53 -4.60 -21.20
C ALA A 346 -2.13 -3.28 -21.67
N GLY A 347 -3.33 -3.32 -22.26
CA GLY A 347 -4.11 -2.16 -22.64
C GLY A 347 -4.44 -1.27 -21.43
N ASP A 348 -4.95 -1.86 -20.36
CA ASP A 348 -5.29 -1.13 -19.12
C ASP A 348 -4.05 -0.45 -18.51
N ARG A 349 -2.90 -1.13 -18.49
CA ARG A 349 -1.62 -0.54 -18.06
C ARG A 349 -1.17 0.62 -18.95
N LEU A 350 -1.31 0.51 -20.27
CA LEU A 350 -0.97 1.59 -21.20
C LEU A 350 -1.82 2.84 -20.95
N VAL A 351 -3.12 2.67 -20.70
CA VAL A 351 -4.03 3.77 -20.36
C VAL A 351 -3.54 4.50 -19.11
N GLN A 352 -3.22 3.76 -18.04
CA GLN A 352 -2.70 4.34 -16.81
C GLN A 352 -1.37 5.07 -17.03
N ILE A 353 -0.46 4.49 -17.82
CA ILE A 353 0.82 5.13 -18.18
C ILE A 353 0.59 6.48 -18.86
N PHE A 354 -0.32 6.56 -19.82
CA PHE A 354 -0.60 7.83 -20.52
C PHE A 354 -1.29 8.86 -19.63
N LEU A 355 -2.18 8.43 -18.71
CA LEU A 355 -2.74 9.32 -17.69
C LEU A 355 -1.67 9.85 -16.74
N ASN A 356 -0.75 8.98 -16.28
CA ASN A 356 0.40 9.36 -15.44
C ASN A 356 1.41 10.27 -16.17
N ARG A 357 1.39 10.30 -17.50
CA ARG A 357 2.14 11.24 -18.35
C ARG A 357 1.37 12.52 -18.66
N LEU A 358 0.16 12.71 -18.12
CA LEU A 358 -0.74 13.83 -18.45
C LEU A 358 -1.08 13.90 -19.96
N GLN A 359 -1.26 12.74 -20.58
CA GLN A 359 -1.63 12.57 -22.00
C GLN A 359 -3.00 11.88 -22.16
N PRO A 360 -4.10 12.54 -21.75
CA PRO A 360 -5.43 11.92 -21.79
C PRO A 360 -5.94 11.62 -23.21
N ASP A 361 -5.44 12.30 -24.24
CA ASP A 361 -5.69 11.96 -25.65
C ASP A 361 -5.12 10.59 -26.03
N LYS A 362 -3.86 10.30 -25.67
CA LYS A 362 -3.26 8.99 -25.90
C LYS A 362 -3.88 7.91 -25.02
N ALA A 363 -4.25 8.26 -23.79
CA ALA A 363 -4.97 7.35 -22.89
C ALA A 363 -6.33 6.95 -23.50
N ARG A 364 -7.07 7.91 -24.06
CA ARG A 364 -8.32 7.65 -24.81
C ARG A 364 -8.07 6.68 -25.96
N GLU A 365 -7.08 6.95 -26.82
CA GLU A 365 -6.78 6.10 -27.98
C GLU A 365 -6.42 4.65 -27.57
N ALA A 366 -5.58 4.49 -26.54
CA ALA A 366 -5.24 3.18 -26.00
C ALA A 366 -6.47 2.46 -25.40
N LEU A 367 -7.34 3.21 -24.72
CA LEU A 367 -8.55 2.67 -24.09
C LEU A 367 -9.60 2.25 -25.13
N GLU A 368 -9.86 3.08 -26.14
CA GLU A 368 -10.76 2.77 -27.25
C GLU A 368 -10.31 1.49 -27.98
N ARG A 369 -9.02 1.37 -28.25
CA ARG A 369 -8.46 0.16 -28.86
C ARG A 369 -8.61 -1.06 -27.94
N THR A 370 -8.35 -0.91 -26.65
CA THR A 370 -8.50 -2.01 -25.68
C THR A 370 -9.95 -2.47 -25.58
N ILE A 371 -10.93 -1.55 -25.62
CA ILE A 371 -12.36 -1.88 -25.65
C ILE A 371 -12.73 -2.59 -26.95
N ALA A 372 -12.20 -2.14 -28.09
CA ALA A 372 -12.47 -2.76 -29.38
C ALA A 372 -11.92 -4.21 -29.46
N ASP A 373 -10.71 -4.42 -28.96
CA ASP A 373 -10.03 -5.72 -29.05
C ASP A 373 -10.51 -6.71 -27.98
N HIS A 374 -10.82 -6.24 -26.76
CA HIS A 374 -11.03 -7.08 -25.57
C HIS A 374 -12.36 -6.84 -24.82
N GLY A 375 -13.19 -5.93 -25.32
CA GLY A 375 -14.45 -5.56 -24.68
C GLY A 375 -14.29 -4.57 -23.51
N PRO A 376 -15.42 -4.15 -22.92
CA PRO A 376 -15.47 -3.03 -21.98
C PRO A 376 -15.01 -3.36 -20.54
N GLY A 377 -14.64 -4.61 -20.29
CA GLY A 377 -14.34 -5.10 -18.94
C GLY A 377 -15.55 -5.78 -18.29
N SER A 378 -15.35 -6.34 -17.10
CA SER A 378 -16.35 -7.20 -16.42
C SER A 378 -17.54 -6.43 -15.84
N SER A 379 -17.38 -5.13 -15.62
CA SER A 379 -18.34 -4.19 -15.04
C SER A 379 -18.41 -2.88 -15.84
N ASP A 380 -18.14 -2.95 -17.15
CA ASP A 380 -18.01 -1.79 -18.05
C ASP A 380 -16.98 -0.73 -17.60
N GLU A 381 -16.00 -1.12 -16.77
CA GLU A 381 -15.01 -0.22 -16.17
C GLU A 381 -14.24 0.60 -17.20
N ARG A 382 -13.94 0.03 -18.38
CA ARG A 382 -13.23 0.74 -19.45
C ARG A 382 -14.11 1.79 -20.12
N LYS A 383 -15.41 1.53 -20.29
CA LYS A 383 -16.35 2.53 -20.83
C LYS A 383 -16.53 3.69 -19.86
N LEU A 384 -16.64 3.40 -18.56
CA LEU A 384 -16.73 4.42 -17.53
C LEU A 384 -15.48 5.29 -17.51
N LEU A 385 -14.28 4.69 -17.61
CA LEU A 385 -13.03 5.45 -17.71
C LEU A 385 -12.96 6.27 -19.01
N LEU A 386 -13.44 5.72 -20.14
CA LEU A 386 -13.48 6.46 -21.41
C LEU A 386 -14.39 7.69 -21.29
N GLN A 387 -15.57 7.53 -20.71
CA GLN A 387 -16.48 8.63 -20.41
C GLN A 387 -15.86 9.64 -19.45
N GLN A 388 -15.10 9.19 -18.44
CA GLN A 388 -14.38 10.08 -17.53
C GLN A 388 -13.27 10.90 -18.24
N ILE A 389 -12.73 10.40 -19.35
CA ILE A 389 -11.72 11.13 -20.15
C ILE A 389 -12.39 12.09 -21.14
N THR A 390 -13.41 11.63 -21.85
CA THR A 390 -13.99 12.35 -23.00
C THR A 390 -15.21 13.20 -22.66
N GLY A 391 -15.93 12.87 -21.58
CA GLY A 391 -17.09 13.60 -21.12
C GLY A 391 -16.73 14.83 -20.29
N ASP A 392 -17.74 15.65 -20.00
CA ASP A 392 -17.59 16.77 -19.08
C ASP A 392 -17.15 16.27 -17.70
N TRP A 393 -16.20 16.96 -17.09
CA TRP A 393 -15.69 16.60 -15.77
C TRP A 393 -15.25 17.86 -15.04
N GLY A 394 -15.52 17.92 -13.73
CA GLY A 394 -15.12 19.05 -12.91
C GLY A 394 -14.97 18.67 -11.44
N ARG A 395 -14.15 19.44 -10.73
CA ARG A 395 -14.05 19.43 -9.27
C ARG A 395 -13.57 20.77 -8.75
N PHE A 396 -13.95 21.11 -7.53
CA PHE A 396 -13.33 22.21 -6.80
C PHE A 396 -11.98 21.79 -6.21
N GLU A 397 -11.05 22.73 -6.13
CA GLU A 397 -9.83 22.61 -5.32
C GLU A 397 -10.06 23.25 -3.92
N PRO A 398 -9.18 23.01 -2.93
CA PRO A 398 -9.33 23.62 -1.60
C PRO A 398 -9.45 25.14 -1.65
N THR A 399 -10.51 25.65 -1.05
CA THR A 399 -10.78 27.09 -0.93
C THR A 399 -10.26 27.61 0.41
N ALA A 400 -9.61 28.77 0.39
CA ALA A 400 -9.17 29.43 1.62
C ALA A 400 -10.37 29.93 2.45
N ILE A 401 -10.26 29.87 3.77
CA ILE A 401 -11.18 30.55 4.67
C ILE A 401 -10.86 32.05 4.61
N VAL A 402 -11.87 32.89 4.38
CA VAL A 402 -11.69 34.35 4.27
C VAL A 402 -12.50 35.08 5.35
N PRO A 403 -12.07 36.28 5.78
CA PRO A 403 -12.88 37.10 6.68
C PRO A 403 -14.09 37.68 5.96
N ALA A 404 -15.15 37.98 6.73
CA ALA A 404 -16.34 38.67 6.23
C ALA A 404 -15.98 39.98 5.51
N GLY A 405 -16.69 40.29 4.42
CA GLY A 405 -16.39 41.43 3.55
C GLY A 405 -15.31 41.16 2.49
N VAL A 406 -14.57 40.05 2.56
CA VAL A 406 -13.68 39.58 1.49
C VAL A 406 -14.40 38.48 0.70
N LYS A 407 -14.48 38.64 -0.64
CA LYS A 407 -15.10 37.63 -1.49
C LYS A 407 -14.22 36.37 -1.53
N PRO A 408 -14.76 35.18 -1.17
CA PRO A 408 -14.03 33.93 -1.33
C PRO A 408 -13.74 33.65 -2.80
N ARG A 409 -12.49 33.25 -3.11
CA ARG A 409 -12.12 32.74 -4.44
C ARG A 409 -12.20 31.23 -4.44
N VAL A 410 -13.00 30.68 -5.35
CA VAL A 410 -13.21 29.24 -5.47
C VAL A 410 -12.45 28.72 -6.69
N PRO A 411 -11.38 27.93 -6.51
CA PRO A 411 -10.66 27.36 -7.64
C PRO A 411 -11.39 26.12 -8.18
N LEU A 412 -11.45 26.01 -9.50
CA LEU A 412 -12.13 24.97 -10.25
C LEU A 412 -11.16 24.32 -11.24
N VAL A 413 -11.09 22.99 -11.21
CA VAL A 413 -10.43 22.19 -12.26
C VAL A 413 -11.51 21.51 -13.08
N PHE A 414 -11.42 21.57 -14.40
CA PHE A 414 -12.40 20.98 -15.30
C PHE A 414 -11.77 20.45 -16.61
N ARG A 415 -12.52 19.60 -17.31
CA ARG A 415 -12.22 19.08 -18.65
C ARG A 415 -13.48 19.09 -19.51
N ASN A 416 -13.30 19.35 -20.80
CA ASN A 416 -14.30 19.26 -21.88
C ASN A 416 -15.52 20.21 -21.80
N ALA A 417 -15.94 20.60 -20.59
CA ALA A 417 -17.07 21.50 -20.38
C ALA A 417 -16.78 22.92 -20.89
N THR A 418 -17.77 23.53 -21.55
CA THR A 418 -17.70 24.90 -22.11
C THR A 418 -18.50 25.93 -21.33
N SER A 419 -19.30 25.51 -20.35
CA SER A 419 -19.89 26.37 -19.33
C SER A 419 -20.09 25.60 -18.02
N VAL A 420 -20.29 26.33 -16.93
CA VAL A 420 -20.67 25.78 -15.63
C VAL A 420 -21.75 26.65 -15.01
N LYS A 421 -22.83 26.01 -14.56
CA LYS A 421 -23.87 26.67 -13.77
C LYS A 421 -23.52 26.55 -12.30
N LEU A 422 -23.53 27.66 -11.57
CA LEU A 422 -23.14 27.74 -10.17
C LEU A 422 -24.32 28.25 -9.34
N THR A 423 -24.54 27.60 -8.20
CA THR A 423 -25.45 28.10 -7.17
C THR A 423 -24.72 28.18 -5.83
N VAL A 424 -25.14 29.13 -5.01
CA VAL A 424 -24.65 29.28 -3.64
C VAL A 424 -25.82 29.38 -2.68
N SER A 425 -25.80 28.58 -1.62
CA SER A 425 -26.80 28.55 -0.56
C SER A 425 -26.14 28.65 0.81
N PRO A 426 -26.73 29.36 1.79
CA PRO A 426 -26.23 29.37 3.15
C PRO A 426 -26.44 28.00 3.81
N VAL A 427 -25.53 27.58 4.68
CA VAL A 427 -25.64 26.36 5.48
C VAL A 427 -25.95 26.72 6.93
N ASP A 428 -27.00 26.12 7.49
CA ASP A 428 -27.36 26.27 8.91
C ASP A 428 -26.43 25.42 9.79
N MET A 429 -25.26 25.99 10.09
CA MET A 429 -24.26 25.35 10.96
C MET A 429 -24.73 25.18 12.40
N GLU A 430 -25.64 26.03 12.89
CA GLU A 430 -26.22 25.86 14.23
C GLU A 430 -27.11 24.63 14.28
N ALA A 431 -27.93 24.39 13.26
CA ALA A 431 -28.70 23.15 13.16
C ALA A 431 -27.78 21.92 13.09
N VAL A 432 -26.65 21.99 12.38
CA VAL A 432 -25.68 20.88 12.29
C VAL A 432 -25.06 20.59 13.66
N LEU A 433 -24.60 21.62 14.36
CA LEU A 433 -23.99 21.48 15.67
C LEU A 433 -25.01 20.94 16.68
N ARG A 434 -26.24 21.46 16.67
CA ARG A 434 -27.34 20.99 17.52
C ARG A 434 -27.67 19.53 17.26
N ASP A 435 -27.89 19.13 16.00
CA ASP A 435 -28.22 17.74 15.66
C ASP A 435 -27.07 16.79 16.01
N THR A 436 -25.82 17.23 15.91
CA THR A 436 -24.64 16.46 16.34
C THR A 436 -24.64 16.25 17.86
N GLN A 437 -24.90 17.31 18.64
CA GLN A 437 -25.03 17.20 20.09
C GLN A 437 -26.21 16.33 20.50
N ASP A 438 -27.37 16.48 19.84
CA ASP A 438 -28.60 15.73 20.14
C ASP A 438 -28.44 14.23 19.82
N TYR A 439 -27.76 13.89 18.72
CA TYR A 439 -27.39 12.51 18.41
C TYR A 439 -26.56 11.88 19.54
N LEU A 440 -25.55 12.60 20.04
CA LEU A 440 -24.67 12.13 21.10
C LEU A 440 -25.41 12.03 22.46
N LYS A 441 -26.23 13.03 22.81
CA LYS A 441 -27.08 13.04 24.01
C LYS A 441 -28.13 11.92 23.98
N GLY A 442 -28.61 11.56 22.80
CA GLY A 442 -29.57 10.46 22.59
C GLY A 442 -29.01 9.07 22.90
N ASN A 443 -27.72 8.96 23.23
CA ASN A 443 -27.03 7.72 23.59
C ASN A 443 -27.31 6.62 22.54
N PRO A 444 -26.78 6.75 21.31
CA PRO A 444 -27.13 5.89 20.18
C PRO A 444 -26.62 4.47 20.39
N ARG A 445 -27.44 3.47 20.02
CA ARG A 445 -27.09 2.04 20.17
C ARG A 445 -25.83 1.65 19.39
N GLU A 446 -25.62 2.30 18.25
CA GLU A 446 -24.47 2.13 17.38
C GLU A 446 -23.83 3.50 17.13
N PHE A 447 -22.50 3.56 17.24
CA PHE A 447 -21.75 4.79 17.06
C PHE A 447 -21.41 4.99 15.59
N GLN A 448 -22.01 6.00 14.98
CA GLN A 448 -21.81 6.37 13.59
C GLN A 448 -20.78 7.50 13.52
N TRP A 449 -19.53 7.14 13.18
CA TRP A 449 -18.39 8.07 13.16
C TRP A 449 -18.60 9.25 12.20
N ASP A 450 -19.30 9.01 11.10
CA ASP A 450 -19.72 10.03 10.14
C ASP A 450 -20.60 11.09 10.79
N ARG A 451 -21.44 10.74 11.78
CA ARG A 451 -22.36 11.68 12.44
C ARG A 451 -21.69 12.61 13.45
N VAL A 452 -20.46 12.35 13.88
CA VAL A 452 -19.82 13.09 14.99
C VAL A 452 -18.70 14.04 14.57
N THR A 453 -18.41 14.18 13.27
CA THR A 453 -17.31 15.02 12.79
C THR A 453 -17.83 16.23 11.99
N PRO A 454 -18.02 17.41 12.62
CA PRO A 454 -18.52 18.59 11.92
C PRO A 454 -17.60 19.10 10.80
N SER A 455 -16.28 18.86 10.89
CA SER A 455 -15.34 19.20 9.81
C SER A 455 -15.53 18.36 8.55
N GLN A 456 -16.23 17.23 8.64
CA GLN A 456 -16.62 16.38 7.51
C GLN A 456 -18.07 16.63 7.06
N ILE A 457 -18.66 17.75 7.47
CA ILE A 457 -20.06 18.09 7.14
C ILE A 457 -20.32 18.10 5.62
N ALA A 458 -19.34 18.45 4.79
CA ALA A 458 -19.52 18.44 3.33
C ALA A 458 -19.99 17.06 2.81
N GLY A 459 -19.46 15.95 3.36
CA GLY A 459 -19.93 14.60 3.03
C GLY A 459 -21.38 14.34 3.48
N LYS A 460 -21.78 14.89 4.63
CA LYS A 460 -23.17 14.82 5.12
C LYS A 460 -24.13 15.69 4.30
N LEU A 461 -23.68 16.82 3.77
CA LEU A 461 -24.50 17.73 2.96
C LEU A 461 -24.84 17.12 1.59
N ILE A 462 -24.00 16.22 1.09
CA ILE A 462 -24.20 15.53 -0.20
C ILE A 462 -25.30 14.46 -0.12
N VAL A 463 -25.47 13.81 1.04
CA VAL A 463 -26.53 12.79 1.21
C VAL A 463 -27.88 13.45 1.46
N LYS A 464 -28.97 12.79 1.07
CA LYS A 464 -30.35 13.32 1.13
C LYS A 464 -30.76 13.89 2.50
N GLU A 465 -30.24 13.34 3.60
CA GLU A 465 -30.51 13.85 4.95
C GLU A 465 -29.88 15.23 5.23
N GLY A 466 -28.90 15.64 4.42
CA GLY A 466 -28.18 16.91 4.52
C GLY A 466 -28.91 18.12 3.92
N GLU A 467 -29.87 17.90 3.01
CA GLU A 467 -30.64 18.98 2.36
C GLU A 467 -31.34 19.90 3.37
N LYS A 468 -31.73 19.36 4.54
CA LYS A 468 -32.38 20.13 5.62
C LYS A 468 -31.50 21.23 6.22
N TYR A 469 -30.18 21.15 6.05
CA TYR A 469 -29.24 22.17 6.53
C TYR A 469 -28.90 23.21 5.46
N ILE A 470 -29.32 22.99 4.21
CA ILE A 470 -29.03 23.88 3.09
C ILE A 470 -30.21 24.83 2.92
N GLY A 471 -29.94 26.13 3.03
CA GLY A 471 -30.94 27.17 2.82
C GLY A 471 -31.34 27.35 1.36
N LYS A 472 -32.22 28.32 1.12
CA LYS A 472 -32.61 28.72 -0.24
C LYS A 472 -31.39 29.23 -1.00
N VAL A 473 -31.38 29.00 -2.32
CA VAL A 473 -30.36 29.56 -3.22
C VAL A 473 -30.32 31.08 -3.05
N ALA A 474 -29.16 31.58 -2.63
CA ALA A 474 -28.91 33.00 -2.46
C ALA A 474 -28.55 33.65 -3.80
N HIS A 475 -27.68 33.00 -4.58
CA HIS A 475 -27.31 33.43 -5.93
C HIS A 475 -27.17 32.24 -6.87
N GLU A 476 -27.48 32.48 -8.14
CA GLU A 476 -27.30 31.56 -9.26
C GLU A 476 -26.69 32.34 -10.43
N TRP A 477 -25.65 31.79 -11.03
CA TRP A 477 -25.00 32.39 -12.19
C TRP A 477 -24.38 31.30 -13.07
N GLU A 478 -23.99 31.67 -14.29
CA GLU A 478 -23.34 30.78 -15.24
C GLU A 478 -22.03 31.42 -15.70
N GLU A 479 -20.97 30.62 -15.69
CA GLU A 479 -19.65 31.02 -16.17
C GLU A 479 -19.33 30.29 -17.46
N LYS A 480 -18.82 31.03 -18.45
CA LYS A 480 -18.30 30.43 -19.68
C LYS A 480 -16.91 29.87 -19.42
N LEU A 481 -16.70 28.62 -19.82
CA LEU A 481 -15.43 27.91 -19.70
C LEU A 481 -14.74 27.75 -21.05
N SER A 482 -13.42 27.67 -21.02
CA SER A 482 -12.58 27.45 -22.20
C SER A 482 -11.69 26.24 -21.95
N PRO A 483 -12.18 25.01 -22.21
CA PRO A 483 -11.41 23.80 -21.95
C PRO A 483 -10.20 23.75 -22.89
N ARG A 484 -9.07 23.27 -22.37
CA ARG A 484 -7.90 22.98 -23.19
C ARG A 484 -8.18 21.79 -24.11
N ASP A 485 -7.58 21.81 -25.29
CA ASP A 485 -7.60 20.68 -26.22
C ASP A 485 -7.08 19.39 -25.57
N LYS A 486 -7.36 18.26 -26.23
CA LYS A 486 -6.85 16.93 -25.85
C LYS A 486 -7.29 16.46 -24.47
N HIS A 487 -8.48 16.86 -24.02
CA HIS A 487 -9.06 16.43 -22.74
C HIS A 487 -8.19 16.76 -21.52
N ARG A 488 -7.47 17.89 -21.56
CA ARG A 488 -6.54 18.29 -20.49
C ARG A 488 -7.24 19.06 -19.39
N ASP A 489 -6.82 18.78 -18.15
CA ASP A 489 -7.24 19.56 -16.99
C ASP A 489 -6.95 21.05 -17.21
N THR A 490 -8.00 21.84 -17.04
CA THR A 490 -7.99 23.30 -17.14
C THR A 490 -8.39 23.88 -15.80
N ARG A 491 -7.69 24.92 -15.36
CA ARG A 491 -7.97 25.60 -14.10
C ARG A 491 -8.54 26.99 -14.34
N THR A 492 -9.53 27.35 -13.54
CA THR A 492 -10.07 28.69 -13.43
C THR A 492 -10.41 28.99 -11.98
N GLU A 493 -10.68 30.24 -11.66
CA GLU A 493 -11.17 30.67 -10.35
C GLU A 493 -12.29 31.69 -10.54
N PHE A 494 -13.23 31.71 -9.61
CA PHE A 494 -14.31 32.70 -9.60
C PHE A 494 -14.52 33.26 -8.19
N ASP A 495 -14.94 34.51 -8.12
CA ASP A 495 -15.33 35.15 -6.88
C ASP A 495 -16.75 34.70 -6.50
N LEU A 496 -16.93 34.20 -5.28
CA LEU A 496 -18.25 33.87 -4.77
C LEU A 496 -19.02 35.17 -4.48
N PRO A 497 -20.26 35.36 -4.99
CA PRO A 497 -21.02 36.58 -4.82
C PRO A 497 -21.68 36.66 -3.43
N VAL A 498 -20.90 36.48 -2.37
CA VAL A 498 -21.34 36.55 -0.97
C VAL A 498 -20.44 37.49 -0.18
N ASP A 499 -21.03 38.34 0.64
CA ASP A 499 -20.37 39.35 1.46
C ASP A 499 -20.58 39.14 2.97
N THR A 500 -21.52 38.27 3.33
CA THR A 500 -21.87 37.94 4.72
C THR A 500 -21.08 36.75 5.24
N ALA A 501 -20.81 36.78 6.54
CA ALA A 501 -20.20 35.66 7.24
C ALA A 501 -21.16 34.46 7.27
N GLY A 502 -20.62 33.26 7.09
CA GLY A 502 -21.33 32.01 7.11
C GLY A 502 -20.58 30.88 6.41
N ALA A 503 -21.13 29.69 6.54
CA ALA A 503 -20.77 28.55 5.71
C ALA A 503 -21.66 28.53 4.46
N TRP A 504 -21.06 28.37 3.29
CA TRP A 504 -21.73 28.49 2.00
C TRP A 504 -21.58 27.21 1.20
N TRP A 505 -22.71 26.60 0.84
CA TRP A 505 -22.78 25.44 -0.03
C TRP A 505 -22.78 25.89 -1.48
N VAL A 506 -21.70 25.58 -2.20
CA VAL A 506 -21.55 25.90 -3.62
C VAL A 506 -21.80 24.63 -4.42
N THR A 507 -22.73 24.69 -5.36
CA THR A 507 -23.01 23.60 -6.31
C THR A 507 -22.63 24.05 -7.71
N ALA A 508 -21.87 23.20 -8.41
CA ALA A 508 -21.57 23.35 -9.83
C ALA A 508 -22.25 22.25 -10.64
N THR A 509 -22.81 22.63 -11.78
CA THR A 509 -23.41 21.74 -12.76
C THR A 509 -22.78 21.97 -14.12
N MET A 510 -22.26 20.90 -14.73
CA MET A 510 -21.69 20.86 -16.09
C MET A 510 -22.34 19.70 -16.85
N GLY A 511 -23.30 19.99 -17.72
CA GLY A 511 -24.13 18.94 -18.33
C GLY A 511 -24.82 18.10 -17.24
N ASP A 512 -24.57 16.79 -17.25
CA ASP A 512 -25.10 15.84 -16.26
C ASP A 512 -24.21 15.70 -15.00
N VAL A 513 -23.06 16.37 -14.95
CA VAL A 513 -22.11 16.29 -13.84
C VAL A 513 -22.43 17.36 -12.79
N VAL A 514 -22.68 16.92 -11.57
CA VAL A 514 -22.93 17.80 -10.41
C VAL A 514 -21.89 17.53 -9.34
N PHE A 515 -21.29 18.59 -8.80
CA PHE A 515 -20.33 18.51 -7.70
C PHE A 515 -20.42 19.75 -6.81
N HIS A 516 -19.90 19.62 -5.60
CA HIS A 516 -20.14 20.60 -4.54
C HIS A 516 -18.88 20.92 -3.74
N THR A 517 -18.88 22.08 -3.08
CA THR A 517 -17.89 22.43 -2.07
C THR A 517 -18.51 23.28 -0.97
N LEU A 518 -17.86 23.28 0.19
CA LEU A 518 -18.20 24.14 1.32
C LEU A 518 -17.17 25.26 1.42
N VAL A 519 -17.64 26.50 1.41
CA VAL A 519 -16.81 27.71 1.49
C VAL A 519 -17.10 28.44 2.78
N TRP A 520 -16.06 28.89 3.48
CA TRP A 520 -16.17 29.59 4.76
C TRP A 520 -15.82 31.07 4.59
N SER A 521 -16.77 31.93 4.95
CA SER A 521 -16.56 33.36 5.21
C SER A 521 -16.83 33.60 6.69
N VAL A 522 -15.87 34.10 7.45
CA VAL A 522 -15.98 34.14 8.93
C VAL A 522 -15.80 35.56 9.47
N ASP A 523 -16.61 35.95 10.46
CA ASP A 523 -16.42 37.24 11.17
C ASP A 523 -15.53 37.08 12.41
N SER A 524 -15.45 35.86 12.93
CA SER A 524 -14.77 35.51 14.17
C SER A 524 -14.04 34.17 14.03
N VAL A 525 -12.92 34.03 14.72
CA VAL A 525 -12.16 32.79 14.83
C VAL A 525 -12.07 32.34 16.28
N LEU A 526 -12.09 31.03 16.50
CA LEU A 526 -11.84 30.39 17.79
C LEU A 526 -10.50 29.67 17.71
N VAL A 527 -9.54 30.10 18.53
CA VAL A 527 -8.17 29.58 18.52
C VAL A 527 -7.88 28.88 19.84
N GLU A 528 -7.30 27.69 19.74
CA GLU A 528 -6.78 26.91 20.86
C GLU A 528 -5.25 27.06 20.92
N ASN A 529 -4.71 27.35 22.10
CA ASN A 529 -3.27 27.35 22.38
C ASN A 529 -2.98 26.80 23.77
N ASP A 530 -1.83 26.18 23.96
CA ASP A 530 -1.32 25.83 25.29
C ASP A 530 -0.43 26.96 25.84
N VAL A 531 -0.77 27.48 27.03
CA VAL A 531 -0.06 28.60 27.67
C VAL A 531 0.10 28.34 29.16
N ALA A 532 1.34 28.32 29.66
CA ALA A 532 1.68 28.20 31.08
C ALA A 532 0.95 27.03 31.80
N GLY A 533 0.95 25.84 31.18
CA GLY A 533 0.32 24.64 31.74
C GLY A 533 -1.21 24.64 31.69
N LYS A 534 -1.83 25.57 30.94
CA LYS A 534 -3.29 25.68 30.75
C LYS A 534 -3.63 25.69 29.27
N LYS A 535 -4.86 25.30 28.94
CA LYS A 535 -5.44 25.52 27.61
C LYS A 535 -6.05 26.91 27.54
N GLN A 536 -5.58 27.73 26.62
CA GLN A 536 -6.16 29.01 26.28
C GLN A 536 -7.09 28.86 25.08
N TRP A 537 -8.28 29.42 25.24
CA TRP A 537 -9.25 29.61 24.16
C TRP A 537 -9.39 31.10 23.90
N TRP A 538 -9.20 31.51 22.66
CA TRP A 538 -9.23 32.91 22.24
C TRP A 538 -10.23 33.11 21.12
N VAL A 539 -11.15 34.05 21.31
CA VAL A 539 -12.09 34.50 20.28
C VAL A 539 -11.65 35.87 19.79
N ALA A 540 -11.40 35.96 18.49
CA ALA A 540 -10.93 37.18 17.84
C ALA A 540 -11.69 37.44 16.53
N GLU A 541 -11.75 38.69 16.10
CA GLU A 541 -12.23 39.07 14.77
C GLU A 541 -11.36 38.47 13.69
N ALA A 542 -11.96 37.82 12.68
CA ALA A 542 -11.21 37.11 11.66
C ALA A 542 -10.34 38.01 10.77
N GLY A 543 -10.80 39.24 10.48
CA GLY A 543 -10.09 40.15 9.58
C GLY A 543 -8.92 40.90 10.22
N GLY A 544 -9.00 41.18 11.53
CA GLY A 544 -8.05 42.07 12.22
C GLY A 544 -7.45 41.51 13.52
N GLY A 545 -7.93 40.36 14.01
CA GLY A 545 -7.45 39.77 15.26
C GLY A 545 -7.90 40.51 16.53
N THR A 546 -8.81 41.48 16.43
CA THR A 546 -9.33 42.21 17.59
C THR A 546 -10.01 41.24 18.56
N PRO A 547 -9.72 41.30 19.87
CA PRO A 547 -10.43 40.55 20.89
C PRO A 547 -11.95 40.67 20.86
N VAL A 548 -12.67 39.55 20.99
CA VAL A 548 -14.14 39.53 21.13
C VAL A 548 -14.53 39.16 22.56
N ALA A 549 -14.70 40.18 23.39
CA ALA A 549 -15.04 40.05 24.81
C ALA A 549 -16.50 39.63 25.08
N GLY A 550 -16.71 38.97 26.23
CA GLY A 550 -18.04 38.56 26.67
C GLY A 550 -18.72 37.55 25.71
N THR A 551 -17.93 36.72 25.04
CA THR A 551 -18.38 35.63 24.17
C THR A 551 -18.55 34.38 25.02
N GLU A 552 -19.70 33.71 24.91
CA GLU A 552 -19.91 32.43 25.57
C GLU A 552 -19.25 31.32 24.74
N ILE A 553 -18.40 30.52 25.36
CA ILE A 553 -17.84 29.31 24.78
C ILE A 553 -18.44 28.11 25.50
N GLU A 554 -19.21 27.32 24.77
CA GLU A 554 -19.72 26.03 25.20
C GLU A 554 -18.68 24.94 24.88
N PHE A 555 -18.31 24.17 25.89
CA PHE A 555 -17.49 22.97 25.75
C PHE A 555 -18.40 21.76 25.90
N PHE A 556 -18.62 21.03 24.82
CA PHE A 556 -19.42 19.81 24.79
C PHE A 556 -18.51 18.61 24.58
N GLY A 557 -18.55 17.65 25.49
CA GLY A 557 -17.70 16.47 25.49
C GLY A 557 -18.51 15.19 25.33
N TYR A 558 -17.96 14.18 24.64
CA TYR A 558 -18.48 12.82 24.68
C TYR A 558 -17.38 11.78 24.92
N ARG A 559 -17.78 10.64 25.47
CA ARG A 559 -16.95 9.43 25.59
C ARG A 559 -17.78 8.19 25.26
N THR A 560 -17.17 7.22 24.59
CA THR A 560 -17.74 5.89 24.37
C THR A 560 -17.22 4.90 25.42
N ILE A 561 -18.13 4.16 26.04
CA ILE A 561 -17.84 3.11 27.01
C ILE A 561 -18.30 1.77 26.43
N TYR A 562 -17.37 0.85 26.25
CA TYR A 562 -17.68 -0.51 25.82
C TYR A 562 -18.04 -1.37 27.03
N GLN A 563 -19.24 -1.96 27.01
CA GLN A 563 -19.70 -2.85 28.07
C GLN A 563 -19.35 -4.31 27.74
N GLU A 564 -18.85 -5.06 28.72
CA GLU A 564 -18.64 -6.51 28.59
C GLU A 564 -19.98 -7.24 28.40
N ARG A 565 -20.05 -8.15 27.43
CA ARG A 565 -21.28 -8.90 27.15
C ARG A 565 -21.33 -10.20 27.93
N LYS A 566 -22.43 -10.37 28.69
CA LYS A 566 -22.95 -11.70 29.10
C LYS A 566 -24.11 -12.20 28.23
N ASN A 567 -24.74 -11.32 27.42
CA ASN A 567 -25.83 -11.65 26.49
C ASN A 567 -25.58 -10.97 25.10
N PRO A 568 -25.64 -11.71 23.97
CA PRO A 568 -25.46 -11.15 22.62
C PRO A 568 -26.46 -10.06 22.22
N LEU A 569 -27.64 -10.01 22.83
CA LEU A 569 -28.70 -9.02 22.55
C LEU A 569 -28.56 -7.73 23.39
N ALA A 570 -27.67 -7.71 24.37
CA ALA A 570 -27.44 -6.54 25.20
C ALA A 570 -26.65 -5.45 24.45
N ARG A 571 -26.96 -4.19 24.78
CA ARG A 571 -26.26 -3.01 24.30
C ARG A 571 -24.76 -3.11 24.62
N ARG A 572 -23.91 -2.86 23.63
CA ARG A 572 -22.44 -3.02 23.76
C ARG A 572 -21.70 -1.70 23.99
N LEU A 573 -22.35 -0.58 23.66
CA LEU A 573 -21.73 0.75 23.67
C LEU A 573 -22.66 1.75 24.35
N GLU A 574 -22.12 2.49 25.31
CA GLU A 574 -22.76 3.62 25.94
C GLU A 574 -22.03 4.90 25.57
N VAL A 575 -22.77 5.94 25.20
CA VAL A 575 -22.24 7.28 24.96
C VAL A 575 -22.64 8.13 26.15
N VAL A 576 -21.64 8.67 26.83
CA VAL A 576 -21.83 9.62 27.93
C VAL A 576 -21.38 10.99 27.46
N THR A 577 -22.16 12.01 27.76
CA THR A 577 -21.87 13.40 27.38
C THR A 577 -21.66 14.28 28.60
N ARG A 578 -20.89 15.35 28.44
CA ARG A 578 -20.69 16.40 29.45
C ARG A 578 -20.71 17.76 28.77
N THR A 579 -21.10 18.79 29.52
CA THR A 579 -21.10 20.16 29.02
C THR A 579 -20.69 21.11 30.12
N PHE A 580 -19.87 22.09 29.78
CA PHE A 580 -19.63 23.26 30.62
C PHE A 580 -19.43 24.49 29.74
N LYS A 581 -19.44 25.67 30.37
CA LYS A 581 -19.33 26.95 29.66
C LYS A 581 -18.28 27.84 30.29
N ARG A 582 -17.70 28.73 29.49
CA ARG A 582 -16.85 29.85 29.92
C ARG A 582 -17.21 31.09 29.13
N THR A 583 -16.87 32.25 29.67
CA THR A 583 -17.05 33.53 28.99
C THR A 583 -15.70 34.18 28.78
N THR A 584 -15.49 34.77 27.61
CA THR A 584 -14.25 35.48 27.31
C THR A 584 -14.12 36.77 28.11
N ASP A 585 -12.91 37.06 28.58
CA ASP A 585 -12.54 38.32 29.23
C ASP A 585 -12.40 39.48 28.22
N ALA A 586 -11.89 40.63 28.68
CA ALA A 586 -11.66 41.81 27.85
C ALA A 586 -10.67 41.57 26.70
N ASP A 587 -9.78 40.58 26.84
CA ASP A 587 -8.81 40.19 25.81
C ASP A 587 -9.37 39.07 24.90
N GLY A 588 -10.66 38.76 25.01
CA GLY A 588 -11.32 37.75 24.20
C GLY A 588 -10.92 36.32 24.60
N LYS A 589 -10.36 36.12 25.80
CA LYS A 589 -9.75 34.85 26.22
C LYS A 589 -10.50 34.20 27.36
N THR A 590 -10.37 32.88 27.44
CA THR A 590 -10.62 32.10 28.66
C THR A 590 -9.55 31.02 28.80
N LEU A 591 -9.27 30.63 30.04
CA LEU A 591 -8.31 29.57 30.36
C LEU A 591 -9.04 28.36 30.95
N LEU A 592 -8.58 27.17 30.59
CA LEU A 592 -8.92 25.91 31.23
C LEU A 592 -7.65 25.35 31.89
N ALA A 593 -7.70 25.09 33.18
CA ALA A 593 -6.68 24.37 33.91
C ALA A 593 -6.92 22.85 33.83
N PRO A 594 -5.87 22.01 33.93
CA PRO A 594 -6.06 20.57 34.11
C PRO A 594 -7.06 20.27 35.23
N GLY A 595 -8.07 19.44 34.94
CA GLY A 595 -9.21 19.18 35.82
C GLY A 595 -10.48 19.98 35.51
N ASP A 596 -10.41 21.05 34.69
CA ASP A 596 -11.61 21.73 34.17
C ASP A 596 -12.33 20.90 33.09
N TRP A 597 -11.61 19.97 32.44
CA TRP A 597 -12.14 19.00 31.50
C TRP A 597 -11.78 17.58 31.95
N ASP A 598 -12.39 16.59 31.31
CA ASP A 598 -12.11 15.17 31.52
C ASP A 598 -11.24 14.65 30.37
N ASP A 599 -10.06 14.11 30.68
CA ASP A 599 -9.07 13.65 29.71
C ASP A 599 -9.54 12.42 28.92
N GLU A 600 -10.56 11.72 29.41
CA GLU A 600 -11.12 10.54 28.73
C GLU A 600 -12.20 10.91 27.70
N TYR A 601 -12.50 12.20 27.54
CA TYR A 601 -13.52 12.71 26.63
C TYR A 601 -12.91 13.36 25.39
N GLN A 602 -13.68 13.31 24.30
CA GLN A 602 -13.48 14.13 23.10
C GLN A 602 -14.32 15.40 23.25
N TRP A 603 -13.73 16.58 23.04
CA TRP A 603 -14.37 17.87 23.29
C TRP A 603 -14.48 18.72 22.02
N ILE A 604 -15.66 19.29 21.79
CA ILE A 604 -15.89 20.37 20.83
C ILE A 604 -16.07 21.68 21.60
N ALA A 605 -15.46 22.77 21.12
CA ALA A 605 -15.68 24.11 21.64
C ALA A 605 -16.52 24.91 20.64
N ILE A 606 -17.56 25.60 21.13
CA ILE A 606 -18.51 26.36 20.30
C ILE A 606 -18.67 27.77 20.91
N ALA A 607 -18.21 28.79 20.18
CA ALA A 607 -18.28 30.18 20.59
C ALA A 607 -19.51 30.87 19.95
N ARG A 608 -20.36 31.48 20.80
CA ARG A 608 -21.56 32.20 20.38
C ARG A 608 -21.58 33.62 20.93
N LYS A 609 -21.88 34.57 20.05
CA LYS A 609 -22.06 35.98 20.38
C LYS A 609 -23.18 36.56 19.51
N GLU A 610 -24.08 37.32 20.12
CA GLU A 610 -25.13 38.02 19.39
C GLU A 610 -24.53 38.92 18.30
N GLY A 611 -25.10 38.86 17.09
CA GLY A 611 -24.64 39.62 15.93
C GLY A 611 -23.40 39.05 15.23
N ARG A 612 -22.90 37.88 15.64
CA ARG A 612 -21.77 37.19 15.00
C ARG A 612 -22.13 35.77 14.62
N THR A 613 -21.42 35.21 13.64
CA THR A 613 -21.55 33.80 13.29
C THR A 613 -20.88 32.91 14.33
N THR A 614 -21.38 31.68 14.41
CA THR A 614 -20.86 30.69 15.34
C THR A 614 -19.50 30.18 14.89
N ALA A 615 -18.50 30.34 15.74
CA ALA A 615 -17.19 29.73 15.56
C ALA A 615 -17.11 28.44 16.38
N PHE A 616 -16.47 27.40 15.85
CA PHE A 616 -16.29 26.14 16.56
C PHE A 616 -14.94 25.51 16.26
N HIS A 617 -14.45 24.72 17.20
CA HIS A 617 -13.26 23.90 17.06
C HIS A 617 -13.65 22.43 17.27
N GLY A 618 -13.39 21.59 16.27
CA GLY A 618 -13.90 20.22 16.17
C GLY A 618 -13.53 19.31 17.34
N PHE A 619 -14.20 18.16 17.44
CA PHE A 619 -13.93 17.18 18.50
C PHE A 619 -12.47 16.73 18.50
N ALA A 620 -11.80 16.92 19.63
CA ALA A 620 -10.44 16.45 19.87
C ALA A 620 -10.27 16.07 21.35
N PRO A 621 -9.32 15.18 21.69
CA PRO A 621 -8.91 15.02 23.07
C PRO A 621 -8.23 16.31 23.54
N TYR A 622 -8.57 16.76 24.74
CA TYR A 622 -7.92 17.90 25.35
C TYR A 622 -6.72 17.42 26.17
N SER A 623 -5.53 17.88 25.80
CA SER A 623 -4.29 17.69 26.57
C SER A 623 -3.52 19.00 26.58
N VAL A 624 -2.71 19.26 27.62
CA VAL A 624 -1.83 20.45 27.61
C VAL A 624 -0.46 19.95 27.21
N GLN A 625 0.04 20.40 26.07
CA GLN A 625 1.40 20.15 25.68
C GLN A 625 2.34 21.13 26.39
N THR A 626 3.23 20.61 27.21
CA THR A 626 4.43 21.34 27.61
C THR A 626 5.42 21.27 26.45
N SER A 627 5.79 22.43 25.90
CA SER A 627 6.77 22.50 24.81
C SER A 627 8.06 21.78 25.19
N TYR A 628 8.50 20.82 24.37
CA TYR A 628 9.78 20.13 24.55
C TYR A 628 10.96 21.13 24.53
N LEU A 629 10.75 22.32 23.94
CA LEU A 629 11.72 23.42 23.87
C LEU A 629 11.81 24.26 25.16
N GLU A 630 10.99 24.04 26.19
CA GLU A 630 11.28 24.62 27.51
C GLU A 630 12.61 24.11 28.09
N ASN A 631 13.12 22.98 27.59
CA ASN A 631 14.51 22.55 27.87
C ASN A 631 15.57 23.36 27.10
N GLY A 632 15.20 24.16 26.10
CA GLY A 632 16.10 25.00 25.30
C GLY A 632 16.42 26.36 25.90
N ASN A 633 15.63 26.83 26.88
CA ASN A 633 15.92 28.02 27.69
C ASN A 633 16.65 27.69 29.00
N ARG A 634 17.23 26.49 29.10
CA ARG A 634 18.16 26.16 30.18
C ARG A 634 19.55 26.63 29.77
N ASP A 635 20.28 27.27 30.69
CA ASP A 635 21.73 27.41 30.57
C ASP A 635 22.34 26.00 30.58
N LEU A 636 22.54 25.42 29.39
CA LEU A 636 23.18 24.13 29.21
C LEU A 636 24.67 24.37 28.97
N SER A 637 25.51 23.88 29.89
CA SER A 637 26.94 23.79 29.68
C SER A 637 27.23 22.59 28.77
N TYR A 638 27.77 22.83 27.58
CA TYR A 638 28.22 21.78 26.67
C TYR A 638 29.73 21.58 26.83
N GLY A 639 30.15 20.33 27.08
CA GLY A 639 31.54 19.93 26.98
C GLY A 639 31.87 19.56 25.53
N ILE A 640 32.77 20.31 24.90
CA ILE A 640 33.34 19.94 23.59
C ILE A 640 34.61 19.14 23.85
N SER A 641 34.68 17.94 23.27
CA SER A 641 35.82 17.04 23.32
C SER A 641 36.28 16.76 21.88
N ASP A 642 37.59 16.54 21.68
CA ASP A 642 38.17 16.16 20.38
C ASP A 642 37.80 14.72 19.96
N ARG A 643 37.05 14.00 20.80
CA ARG A 643 36.62 12.61 20.62
C ARG A 643 35.23 12.38 21.20
N PRO A 644 34.39 11.52 20.61
CA PRO A 644 33.08 11.19 21.18
C PRO A 644 33.24 10.57 22.58
N LEU A 645 32.38 10.96 23.51
CA LEU A 645 32.19 10.29 24.81
C LEU A 645 31.24 9.11 24.67
#